data_AF-A0A8C3CC22-F1
#
_entry.id   AF-A0A8C3CC22-F1
#
_cell.length_a   1.000
_cell.length_b   1.000
_cell.length_c   1.000
_cell.angle_alpha   90.00
_cell.angle_beta   90.00
_cell.angle_gamma   90.00
#
_symmetry.space_group_name_H-M   'P 1'
#
loop_
_entity.id
_entity.type
_entity.pdbx_description
1 polymer ?
#
loop_
_entity_poly.entity_id
_entity_poly.type
_entity_poly.pdbx_seq_one_letter_code
_entity_poly.pdbx_strand_id
1 'polypeptide(L)'
;MSGKHRGRQGPGEPRLRGGRSGQGAGCAPRGCSAGSPGTGSALPGPGQRVSTGMHRLFGGRAVPSRAVPGRSRVLGARRAAESRGEMRDYEEVSAFLGEWGRFQRLVFFLLSASIIPNGFNGMSAVFLAGTPAHRCAVPRGANLSGEWLNASIPLELRGGREEPSRCRRYRLAALANFSALGLRPGSDVELGELEQEPCLDGWEYSRDVYRSTIVTEWNLVCDNDWKGPLSTSLFFVGVLLGSFISGQLSDKFGRKNVLFATMAMQTGFSFVQVFSTSWEMFSVFFLLVGMGQISNYVAAFVLGTEILGKSIRVLFCTLGVCIFYAFGYMLLPLFAYFIRDWRMLLLALTLPGLLCIPLWWVIPESPRWLISQGRFQEAEDILRKAAKINGITPPDVILDPSELQDVDSQRQQTYTILDLMKTRNILTITIMSVILWMIISVGYFGLSLDTPNLHGDVYLNCFLSAVIEVPAYIISWLLLRNLPRRYSMAAALFLGGCVLLFIQLVPSQFRAVSILLVMLGKFGITSAFSMVYVYTAELYPTVVRNMGVGASSMASRLGSILSPYFVYLGAYDRFLPYILMGSLTVLSGILTLFLPESYGMPLPDTIEQMLLVKGLEYRPASTRNSKDEEENPEIFKSTAF
;
A
#
# COMPACT_ATOMS: atom_id res chain seq x y z
N MET A 1 56.51 -3.50 -20.43
CA MET A 1 56.72 -2.32 -21.31
C MET A 1 56.06 -1.13 -20.61
N SER A 2 56.81 -0.31 -19.85
CA SER A 2 57.41 0.99 -20.22
C SER A 2 56.40 1.99 -20.81
N GLY A 3 56.21 3.23 -20.35
CA GLY A 3 56.96 4.09 -19.40
C GLY A 3 56.07 5.23 -18.84
N LYS A 4 56.31 5.74 -17.61
CA LYS A 4 57.14 6.93 -17.22
C LYS A 4 56.62 8.29 -17.74
N HIS A 5 56.20 9.23 -16.87
CA HIS A 5 57.09 10.19 -16.14
C HIS A 5 56.39 11.23 -15.22
N ARG A 6 57.08 11.51 -14.07
CA ARG A 6 57.18 12.75 -13.23
C ARG A 6 55.91 13.30 -12.55
N GLY A 7 55.78 13.49 -11.22
CA GLY A 7 56.70 13.80 -10.11
C GLY A 7 56.93 15.33 -9.98
N ARG A 8 56.93 16.02 -8.84
CA ARG A 8 56.77 15.74 -7.39
C ARG A 8 56.81 17.11 -6.65
N GLN A 9 56.45 17.13 -5.34
CA GLN A 9 56.82 18.10 -4.26
C GLN A 9 55.82 19.21 -3.84
N GLY A 10 55.35 19.14 -2.58
CA GLY A 10 54.86 20.27 -1.73
C GLY A 10 56.04 20.99 -1.05
N PRO A 11 56.01 21.45 0.22
CA PRO A 11 54.92 21.69 1.20
C PRO A 11 54.97 23.12 1.84
N GLY A 12 54.12 23.45 2.83
CA GLY A 12 54.42 24.53 3.82
C GLY A 12 53.27 25.42 4.32
N GLU A 13 52.90 25.25 5.60
CA GLU A 13 52.23 26.18 6.55
C GLU A 13 53.10 27.46 6.83
N PRO A 14 52.79 28.42 7.76
CA PRO A 14 51.55 28.84 8.48
C PRO A 14 51.39 30.40 8.60
N ARG A 15 50.33 30.90 9.29
CA ARG A 15 50.31 32.00 10.34
C ARG A 15 49.09 32.95 10.36
N LEU A 16 48.34 32.86 11.46
CA LEU A 16 48.02 33.87 12.49
C LEU A 16 47.74 35.37 12.18
N ARG A 17 46.61 35.81 12.77
CA ARG A 17 46.33 37.04 13.57
C ARG A 17 46.13 38.42 12.92
N GLY A 18 45.06 39.06 13.41
CA GLY A 18 44.87 40.53 13.52
C GLY A 18 43.52 40.94 12.90
N GLY A 19 42.60 41.66 13.54
CA GLY A 19 42.63 42.38 14.80
C GLY A 19 41.68 43.59 14.73
N ARG A 20 40.72 43.64 15.65
CA ARG A 20 40.17 44.82 16.37
C ARG A 20 39.37 45.93 15.66
N SER A 21 38.45 46.42 16.51
CA SER A 21 37.85 47.76 16.64
C SER A 21 36.55 48.01 15.84
N GLY A 22 35.49 48.56 16.42
CA GLY A 22 35.23 49.08 17.77
C GLY A 22 34.08 50.10 17.74
N GLN A 23 33.50 50.37 18.93
CA GLN A 23 32.57 51.47 19.28
C GLN A 23 31.11 51.29 18.84
N GLY A 24 30.07 51.38 19.66
CA GLY A 24 29.92 51.87 21.04
C GLY A 24 29.36 53.30 21.05
N ALA A 25 28.05 53.46 21.31
CA ALA A 25 27.45 54.64 21.94
C ALA A 25 25.95 54.41 22.22
N GLY A 26 25.54 54.54 23.48
CA GLY A 26 24.13 54.62 23.87
C GLY A 26 23.62 56.06 23.90
N CYS A 27 22.30 56.23 24.06
CA CYS A 27 21.67 57.37 24.72
C CYS A 27 20.13 57.16 24.81
N ALA A 28 19.60 57.09 26.03
CA ALA A 28 18.30 57.66 26.40
C ALA A 28 18.55 59.09 26.97
N PRO A 29 17.59 59.90 27.48
CA PRO A 29 16.11 59.80 27.58
C PRO A 29 15.36 61.13 27.24
N ARG A 30 14.02 61.16 27.36
CA ARG A 30 13.07 62.30 27.66
C ARG A 30 11.65 61.85 27.23
N GLY A 31 10.52 62.01 27.92
CA GLY A 31 10.13 62.81 29.09
C GLY A 31 9.13 63.92 28.70
N CYS A 32 7.89 63.86 29.23
CA CYS A 32 6.78 64.87 29.28
C CYS A 32 5.49 64.46 28.51
N SER A 33 4.26 64.82 28.88
CA SER A 33 3.48 64.99 30.12
C SER A 33 2.09 65.57 29.73
N ALA A 34 1.09 65.36 30.58
CA ALA A 34 -0.15 66.13 30.80
C ALA A 34 -1.40 65.94 29.91
N GLY A 35 -2.55 65.71 30.58
CA GLY A 35 -3.90 65.91 30.04
C GLY A 35 -5.06 65.17 30.74
N SER A 36 -5.41 65.55 31.98
CA SER A 36 -6.77 65.37 32.59
C SER A 36 -7.62 66.64 32.29
N PRO A 37 -8.94 66.82 32.63
CA PRO A 37 -9.81 66.11 33.60
C PRO A 37 -11.33 65.97 33.26
N GLY A 38 -12.11 65.38 34.19
CA GLY A 38 -13.57 65.58 34.37
C GLY A 38 -14.31 64.35 34.93
N THR A 39 -14.59 64.21 36.24
CA THR A 39 -15.81 64.62 37.01
C THR A 39 -17.13 64.11 36.41
N GLY A 40 -18.08 63.46 37.08
CA GLY A 40 -18.34 63.08 38.48
C GLY A 40 -19.65 62.25 38.55
N SER A 41 -19.78 61.38 39.55
CA SER A 41 -20.82 61.38 40.61
C SER A 41 -22.22 60.79 40.31
N ALA A 42 -22.68 59.96 41.25
CA ALA A 42 -24.05 59.73 41.75
C ALA A 42 -24.73 58.35 41.47
N LEU A 43 -24.82 57.57 42.58
CA LEU A 43 -25.82 56.56 42.98
C LEU A 43 -27.20 57.21 43.29
N PRO A 44 -28.28 56.54 43.81
CA PRO A 44 -28.57 55.09 44.03
C PRO A 44 -30.04 54.60 43.73
N GLY A 45 -30.22 53.27 43.68
CA GLY A 45 -31.32 52.49 44.33
C GLY A 45 -32.68 52.32 43.62
N PRO A 46 -33.64 51.54 44.18
CA PRO A 46 -33.54 50.13 44.61
C PRO A 46 -34.76 49.27 44.14
N GLY A 47 -34.75 47.95 44.34
CA GLY A 47 -35.91 47.10 44.04
C GLY A 47 -35.85 45.70 44.65
N GLN A 48 -36.44 45.57 45.84
CA GLN A 48 -36.66 44.31 46.57
C GLN A 48 -37.53 43.32 45.80
N ARG A 49 -37.30 42.01 45.99
CA ARG A 49 -38.40 41.06 46.25
C ARG A 49 -37.96 39.88 47.10
N VAL A 50 -38.75 39.70 48.16
CA VAL A 50 -38.76 38.67 49.19
C VAL A 50 -39.42 37.41 48.65
N SER A 51 -38.92 36.23 49.01
CA SER A 51 -39.78 35.07 49.31
C SER A 51 -39.04 34.07 50.21
N THR A 52 -39.37 34.17 51.49
CA THR A 52 -39.58 33.12 52.50
C THR A 52 -39.49 31.64 52.08
N GLY A 53 -38.83 30.85 52.93
CA GLY A 53 -38.90 29.38 52.95
C GLY A 53 -38.01 28.79 54.04
N MET A 54 -38.55 28.70 55.25
CA MET A 54 -37.93 28.30 56.52
C MET A 54 -38.18 26.80 56.77
N HIS A 55 -37.16 26.00 57.13
CA HIS A 55 -37.24 25.00 58.24
C HIS A 55 -35.97 24.15 58.47
N ARG A 56 -35.63 24.05 59.78
CA ARG A 56 -34.90 22.99 60.53
C ARG A 56 -33.38 22.93 60.37
N LEU A 57 -32.58 23.45 61.31
CA LEU A 57 -32.23 22.92 62.65
C LEU A 57 -31.71 21.47 62.64
N PHE A 58 -30.40 21.29 62.75
CA PHE A 58 -29.75 20.57 63.86
C PHE A 58 -28.28 21.03 63.96
N GLY A 59 -27.87 21.38 65.18
CA GLY A 59 -26.56 21.92 65.50
C GLY A 59 -25.53 20.85 65.86
N GLY A 60 -24.26 21.21 65.67
CA GLY A 60 -23.09 20.55 66.24
C GLY A 60 -21.91 21.52 66.23
N ARG A 61 -21.52 22.01 67.42
CA ARG A 61 -20.36 22.90 67.64
C ARG A 61 -19.05 22.12 67.54
N ALA A 62 -18.04 22.66 66.86
CA ALA A 62 -16.63 22.53 67.25
C ALA A 62 -15.74 23.65 66.63
N VAL A 63 -15.26 24.53 67.51
CA VAL A 63 -13.97 25.28 67.62
C VAL A 63 -13.21 25.76 66.35
N PRO A 64 -12.73 27.03 66.31
CA PRO A 64 -12.13 27.63 65.12
C PRO A 64 -10.62 27.39 65.01
N SER A 65 -10.15 27.08 63.80
CA SER A 65 -8.74 27.18 63.41
C SER A 65 -8.53 28.33 62.45
N ARG A 66 -7.61 29.23 62.79
CA ARG A 66 -7.19 30.41 62.02
C ARG A 66 -6.70 30.02 60.63
N ALA A 67 -7.40 30.48 59.58
CA ALA A 67 -6.90 30.43 58.20
C ALA A 67 -6.23 31.76 57.84
N VAL A 68 -4.94 31.68 57.47
CA VAL A 68 -4.15 32.78 56.90
C VAL A 68 -4.66 33.11 55.49
N PRO A 69 -5.07 34.36 55.18
CA PRO A 69 -5.53 34.72 53.85
C PRO A 69 -4.31 35.05 52.97
N GLY A 70 -3.92 34.13 52.09
CA GLY A 70 -2.82 34.40 51.16
C GLY A 70 -2.53 33.34 50.09
N ARG A 71 -2.99 32.09 50.26
CA ARG A 71 -2.67 31.00 49.32
C ARG A 71 -3.68 30.79 48.19
N SER A 72 -4.92 31.23 48.35
CA SER A 72 -6.01 30.92 47.41
C SER A 72 -5.95 31.73 46.11
N ARG A 73 -5.40 32.96 46.13
CA ARG A 73 -5.21 33.77 44.91
C ARG A 73 -4.00 33.34 44.08
N VAL A 74 -2.97 32.76 44.71
CA VAL A 74 -1.79 32.23 44.00
C VAL A 74 -2.08 30.87 43.38
N LEU A 75 -2.92 30.04 44.01
CA LEU A 75 -3.40 28.77 43.43
C LEU A 75 -4.42 28.97 42.30
N GLY A 76 -5.27 30.00 42.36
CA GLY A 76 -6.16 30.36 41.25
C GLY A 76 -5.41 30.95 40.04
N ALA A 77 -4.38 31.77 40.29
CA ALA A 77 -3.53 32.30 39.23
C ALA A 77 -2.55 31.26 38.66
N ARG A 78 -2.07 30.30 39.46
CA ARG A 78 -1.31 29.14 38.97
C ARG A 78 -2.18 28.19 38.15
N ARG A 79 -3.42 27.90 38.56
CA ARG A 79 -4.34 27.07 37.76
C ARG A 79 -4.79 27.74 36.46
N ALA A 80 -4.88 29.07 36.42
CA ALA A 80 -5.17 29.82 35.19
C ALA A 80 -3.92 30.02 34.29
N ALA A 81 -2.71 29.85 34.84
CA ALA A 81 -1.45 29.88 34.08
C ALA A 81 -1.00 28.48 33.63
N GLU A 82 -1.37 27.42 34.35
CA GLU A 82 -1.14 26.01 33.99
C GLU A 82 -2.14 25.50 32.93
N SER A 83 -3.26 26.18 32.69
CA SER A 83 -4.22 25.85 31.62
C SER A 83 -3.93 26.56 30.29
N ARG A 84 -2.74 27.14 30.12
CA ARG A 84 -2.35 27.96 28.96
C ARG A 84 -1.24 27.35 28.10
N GLY A 85 -1.02 26.05 28.24
CA GLY A 85 0.04 25.31 27.55
C GLY A 85 -0.33 23.85 27.25
N GLU A 86 -1.61 23.54 27.07
CA GLU A 86 -1.99 22.31 26.37
C GLU A 86 -2.00 22.62 24.87
N MET A 87 -1.02 22.06 24.16
CA MET A 87 -0.94 22.11 22.70
C MET A 87 -2.27 21.64 22.13
N ARG A 88 -3.03 22.54 21.49
CA ARG A 88 -4.23 22.14 20.76
C ARG A 88 -3.84 21.19 19.65
N ASP A 89 -4.37 19.97 19.70
CA ASP A 89 -4.21 19.00 18.61
C ASP A 89 -4.69 19.65 17.31
N TYR A 90 -4.03 19.38 16.18
CA TYR A 90 -4.45 19.88 14.87
C TYR A 90 -5.93 19.56 14.61
N GLU A 91 -6.44 18.44 15.14
CA GLU A 91 -7.85 18.08 15.07
C GLU A 91 -8.76 19.07 15.80
N GLU A 92 -8.32 19.62 16.93
CA GLU A 92 -9.05 20.68 17.66
C GLU A 92 -9.01 22.01 16.90
N VAL A 93 -7.84 22.35 16.33
CA VAL A 93 -7.67 23.58 15.54
C VAL A 93 -8.51 23.54 14.26
N SER A 94 -8.64 22.38 13.62
CA SER A 94 -9.41 22.22 12.37
C SER A 94 -10.88 21.88 12.58
N ALA A 95 -11.33 21.66 13.82
CA ALA A 95 -12.70 21.24 14.14
C ALA A 95 -13.78 22.22 13.60
N PHE A 96 -13.47 23.52 13.54
CA PHE A 96 -14.40 24.54 13.03
C PHE A 96 -14.77 24.36 11.55
N LEU A 97 -13.95 23.65 10.76
CA LEU A 97 -14.24 23.38 9.34
C LEU A 97 -15.36 22.35 9.13
N GLY A 98 -15.77 21.67 10.21
CA GLY A 98 -16.67 20.54 10.18
C GLY A 98 -16.04 19.30 9.52
N GLU A 99 -16.76 18.18 9.58
CA GLU A 99 -16.28 16.96 8.94
C GLU A 99 -16.63 16.98 7.43
N TRP A 100 -17.91 17.00 7.03
CA TRP A 100 -18.34 16.70 5.64
C TRP A 100 -18.72 17.93 4.79
N GLY A 101 -17.87 18.96 4.79
CA GLY A 101 -18.03 20.19 4.00
C GLY A 101 -17.76 20.02 2.50
N ARG A 102 -17.99 21.08 1.72
CA ARG A 102 -17.78 21.09 0.25
C ARG A 102 -16.31 20.87 -0.12
N PHE A 103 -15.41 21.48 0.64
CA PHE A 103 -13.97 21.32 0.47
C PHE A 103 -13.53 19.87 0.70
N GLN A 104 -13.99 19.25 1.79
CA GLN A 104 -13.64 17.87 2.15
C GLN A 104 -14.17 16.88 1.10
N ARG A 105 -15.40 17.06 0.61
CA ARG A 105 -15.96 16.24 -0.48
C ARG A 105 -15.14 16.38 -1.76
N LEU A 106 -14.77 17.60 -2.12
CA LEU A 106 -13.96 17.87 -3.32
C LEU A 106 -12.61 17.15 -3.22
N VAL A 107 -11.87 17.34 -2.12
CA VAL A 107 -10.56 16.69 -1.92
C VAL A 107 -10.69 15.17 -1.88
N PHE A 108 -11.71 14.64 -1.21
CA PHE A 108 -12.00 13.20 -1.15
C PHE A 108 -12.11 12.61 -2.56
N PHE A 109 -13.03 13.13 -3.39
CA PHE A 109 -13.27 12.56 -4.72
C PHE A 109 -12.11 12.78 -5.68
N LEU A 110 -11.40 13.92 -5.59
CA LEU A 110 -10.26 14.20 -6.46
C LEU A 110 -9.06 13.30 -6.14
N LEU A 111 -8.73 13.10 -4.86
CA LEU A 111 -7.67 12.18 -4.45
C LEU A 111 -8.03 10.72 -4.75
N SER A 112 -9.30 10.33 -4.55
CA SER A 112 -9.76 9.01 -4.96
C SER A 112 -9.69 8.82 -6.49
N ALA A 113 -10.09 9.82 -7.28
CA ALA A 113 -10.00 9.77 -8.73
C ALA A 113 -8.55 9.66 -9.24
N SER A 114 -7.58 10.29 -8.58
CA SER A 114 -6.16 10.16 -8.96
C SER A 114 -5.59 8.76 -8.74
N ILE A 115 -6.31 7.88 -8.05
CA ILE A 115 -5.92 6.48 -7.82
C ILE A 115 -6.40 5.54 -8.93
N ILE A 116 -7.40 5.92 -9.72
CA ILE A 116 -7.91 5.11 -10.84
C ILE A 116 -6.77 4.65 -11.77
N PRO A 117 -5.80 5.51 -12.17
CA PRO A 117 -4.67 5.08 -12.99
C PRO A 117 -3.80 4.01 -12.37
N ASN A 118 -3.77 3.90 -11.04
CA ASN A 118 -3.00 2.86 -10.37
C ASN A 118 -3.66 1.47 -10.51
N GLY A 119 -4.98 1.42 -10.59
CA GLY A 119 -5.74 0.17 -10.79
C GLY A 119 -5.42 -0.51 -12.11
N PHE A 120 -5.62 0.19 -13.24
CA PHE A 120 -5.40 -0.43 -14.54
C PHE A 120 -3.92 -0.59 -14.91
N ASN A 121 -3.04 0.33 -14.53
CA ASN A 121 -1.61 0.18 -14.84
C ASN A 121 -0.97 -0.89 -13.94
N GLY A 122 -1.38 -0.98 -12.66
CA GLY A 122 -0.86 -1.96 -11.73
C GLY A 122 -1.04 -3.41 -12.21
N MET A 123 -2.13 -3.67 -12.92
CA MET A 123 -2.45 -5.00 -13.45
C MET A 123 -2.26 -5.11 -14.98
N SER A 124 -1.70 -4.08 -15.63
CA SER A 124 -1.52 -4.04 -17.09
C SER A 124 -0.67 -5.19 -17.64
N ALA A 125 0.24 -5.73 -16.81
CA ALA A 125 1.07 -6.89 -17.14
C ALA A 125 0.26 -8.10 -17.64
N VAL A 126 -0.98 -8.27 -17.14
CA VAL A 126 -1.91 -9.35 -17.53
C VAL A 126 -2.13 -9.39 -19.05
N PHE A 127 -2.25 -8.23 -19.69
CA PHE A 127 -2.50 -8.12 -21.13
C PHE A 127 -1.24 -7.78 -21.93
N LEU A 128 -0.31 -7.02 -21.34
CA LEU A 128 0.96 -6.66 -22.00
C LEU A 128 1.85 -7.90 -22.21
N ALA A 129 1.94 -8.77 -21.21
CA ALA A 129 2.76 -9.98 -21.18
C ALA A 129 1.98 -11.27 -21.47
N GLY A 130 0.77 -11.15 -22.04
CA GLY A 130 -0.05 -12.32 -22.41
C GLY A 130 0.66 -13.20 -23.44
N THR A 131 0.63 -14.51 -23.20
CA THR A 131 1.21 -15.55 -24.08
C THR A 131 0.10 -16.17 -24.94
N PRO A 132 -0.06 -15.77 -26.21
CA PRO A 132 -1.01 -16.44 -27.10
C PRO A 132 -0.57 -17.89 -27.41
N ALA A 133 -1.54 -18.69 -27.85
CA ALA A 133 -1.24 -20.01 -28.42
C ALA A 133 -0.28 -19.83 -29.61
N HIS A 134 0.77 -20.66 -29.64
CA HIS A 134 1.84 -20.54 -30.61
C HIS A 134 2.36 -21.90 -31.04
N ARG A 135 2.94 -21.92 -32.24
CA ARG A 135 3.58 -23.08 -32.84
C ARG A 135 4.83 -22.65 -33.61
N CYS A 136 5.71 -23.59 -33.94
CA CYS A 136 6.85 -23.27 -34.80
C CYS A 136 6.36 -22.76 -36.17
N ALA A 137 6.99 -21.70 -36.68
CA ALA A 137 6.76 -21.25 -38.04
C ALA A 137 7.33 -22.26 -39.02
N VAL A 138 6.58 -22.56 -40.08
CA VAL A 138 7.07 -23.35 -41.22
C VAL A 138 7.26 -22.40 -42.39
N PRO A 139 8.50 -22.22 -42.89
CA PRO A 139 8.77 -21.29 -43.98
C PRO A 139 8.04 -21.73 -45.24
N ARG A 140 7.49 -20.75 -46.00
CA ARG A 140 6.75 -21.01 -47.25
C ARG A 140 7.60 -21.66 -48.35
N GLY A 141 8.93 -21.62 -48.22
CA GLY A 141 9.88 -22.31 -49.10
C GLY A 141 10.11 -23.79 -48.75
N ALA A 142 9.51 -24.31 -47.68
CA ALA A 142 9.51 -25.73 -47.41
C ALA A 142 8.55 -26.41 -48.40
N ASN A 143 9.09 -27.13 -49.40
CA ASN A 143 8.34 -27.89 -50.41
C ASN A 143 7.60 -29.09 -49.79
N LEU A 144 6.65 -28.82 -48.90
CA LEU A 144 5.85 -29.81 -48.18
C LEU A 144 4.46 -29.88 -48.79
N SER A 145 3.94 -31.09 -48.95
CA SER A 145 2.51 -31.29 -49.22
C SER A 145 1.66 -30.88 -48.01
N GLY A 146 0.37 -30.59 -48.24
CA GLY A 146 -0.54 -30.11 -47.19
C GLY A 146 -0.69 -31.09 -46.01
N GLU A 147 -0.56 -32.40 -46.27
CA GLU A 147 -0.59 -33.43 -45.21
C GLU A 147 0.63 -33.32 -44.30
N TRP A 148 1.84 -33.21 -44.88
CA TRP A 148 3.08 -33.04 -44.12
C TRP A 148 3.16 -31.68 -43.41
N LEU A 149 2.53 -30.64 -43.95
CA LEU A 149 2.42 -29.33 -43.28
C LEU A 149 1.57 -29.41 -42.01
N ASN A 150 0.49 -30.18 -42.02
CA ASN A 150 -0.34 -30.38 -40.82
C ASN A 150 0.34 -31.31 -39.80
N ALA A 151 1.14 -32.26 -40.27
CA ALA A 151 1.87 -33.22 -39.43
C ALA A 151 3.28 -32.74 -39.02
N SER A 152 3.71 -31.53 -39.40
CA SER A 152 5.09 -31.06 -39.17
C SER A 152 5.43 -30.81 -37.70
N ILE A 153 4.41 -30.71 -36.85
CA ILE A 153 4.56 -30.42 -35.42
C ILE A 153 4.16 -31.68 -34.64
N PRO A 154 5.02 -32.19 -33.74
CA PRO A 154 4.71 -33.35 -32.92
C PRO A 154 3.55 -33.05 -31.96
N LEU A 155 2.71 -34.05 -31.70
CA LEU A 155 1.67 -33.99 -30.69
C LEU A 155 2.23 -34.42 -29.34
N GLU A 156 2.01 -33.61 -28.30
CA GLU A 156 2.36 -33.89 -26.91
C GLU A 156 1.09 -34.15 -26.09
N LEU A 157 1.15 -35.16 -25.21
CA LEU A 157 0.06 -35.45 -24.29
C LEU A 157 0.15 -34.49 -23.08
N ARG A 158 -0.72 -33.47 -23.04
CA ARG A 158 -0.87 -32.57 -21.88
C ARG A 158 -2.27 -32.69 -21.29
N GLY A 159 -2.36 -33.10 -20.03
CA GLY A 159 -3.63 -33.21 -19.31
C GLY A 159 -4.65 -34.18 -19.94
N GLY A 160 -4.16 -35.26 -20.57
CA GLY A 160 -5.00 -36.26 -21.23
C GLY A 160 -5.54 -35.86 -22.61
N ARG A 161 -5.07 -34.75 -23.19
CA ARG A 161 -5.34 -34.35 -24.57
C ARG A 161 -4.04 -34.25 -25.36
N GLU A 162 -4.10 -34.67 -26.62
CA GLU A 162 -3.03 -34.45 -27.58
C GLU A 162 -3.09 -33.00 -28.07
N GLU A 163 -2.08 -32.20 -27.70
CA GLU A 163 -1.92 -30.83 -28.17
C GLU A 163 -0.63 -30.72 -29.01
N PRO A 164 -0.59 -29.91 -30.07
CA PRO A 164 0.63 -29.68 -30.82
C PRO A 164 1.72 -29.06 -29.93
N SER A 165 2.96 -29.55 -30.07
CA SER A 165 4.12 -29.01 -29.37
C SER A 165 4.32 -27.54 -29.72
N ARG A 166 4.57 -26.74 -28.69
CA ARG A 166 4.70 -25.27 -28.82
C ARG A 166 6.12 -24.83 -29.20
N CYS A 167 7.10 -25.68 -28.91
CA CYS A 167 8.53 -25.32 -28.95
C CYS A 167 9.39 -26.21 -29.85
N ARG A 168 8.83 -27.30 -30.38
CA ARG A 168 9.54 -28.24 -31.23
C ARG A 168 8.74 -28.55 -32.48
N ARG A 169 9.46 -28.88 -33.54
CA ARG A 169 8.91 -29.40 -34.81
C ARG A 169 9.78 -30.56 -35.30
N TYR A 170 9.28 -31.35 -36.23
CA TYR A 170 10.12 -32.33 -36.92
C TYR A 170 11.09 -31.63 -37.88
N ARG A 171 12.25 -32.23 -38.12
CA ARG A 171 13.26 -31.66 -39.02
C ARG A 171 12.70 -31.51 -40.44
N LEU A 172 12.56 -30.26 -40.90
CA LEU A 172 11.93 -29.96 -42.19
C LEU A 172 12.61 -30.62 -43.39
N ALA A 173 13.94 -30.76 -43.36
CA ALA A 173 14.69 -31.41 -44.44
C ALA A 173 14.29 -32.89 -44.63
N ALA A 174 14.02 -33.61 -43.54
CA ALA A 174 13.56 -34.98 -43.60
C ALA A 174 12.12 -35.05 -44.15
N LEU A 175 11.24 -34.18 -43.65
CA LEU A 175 9.85 -34.10 -44.11
C LEU A 175 9.74 -33.76 -45.60
N ALA A 176 10.57 -32.84 -46.11
CA ALA A 176 10.59 -32.48 -47.52
C ALA A 176 10.99 -33.66 -48.41
N ASN A 177 11.92 -34.50 -47.95
CA ASN A 177 12.34 -35.69 -48.68
C ASN A 177 11.23 -36.75 -48.74
N PHE A 178 10.55 -37.00 -47.61
CA PHE A 178 9.38 -37.90 -47.58
C PHE A 178 8.21 -37.38 -48.42
N SER A 179 7.96 -36.07 -48.38
CA SER A 179 6.94 -35.43 -49.21
C SER A 179 7.28 -35.51 -50.70
N ALA A 180 8.54 -35.40 -51.09
CA ALA A 180 8.98 -35.56 -52.47
C ALA A 180 8.84 -37.00 -52.98
N LEU A 181 9.00 -37.98 -52.08
CA LEU A 181 8.76 -39.40 -52.35
C LEU A 181 7.26 -39.76 -52.41
N GLY A 182 6.36 -38.83 -52.08
CA GLY A 182 4.91 -39.06 -52.08
C GLY A 182 4.42 -39.94 -50.93
N LEU A 183 5.24 -40.14 -49.89
CA LEU A 183 4.89 -40.91 -48.70
C LEU A 183 3.94 -40.11 -47.82
N ARG A 184 3.00 -40.78 -47.15
CA ARG A 184 2.00 -40.15 -46.29
C ARG A 184 2.37 -40.22 -44.80
N PRO A 185 2.15 -39.14 -44.03
CA PRO A 185 2.45 -39.11 -42.61
C PRO A 185 1.52 -40.07 -41.83
N GLY A 186 2.08 -40.89 -40.93
CA GLY A 186 1.33 -41.79 -40.06
C GLY A 186 0.87 -43.10 -40.69
N SER A 187 0.90 -43.24 -42.02
CA SER A 187 0.68 -44.53 -42.70
C SER A 187 1.99 -45.15 -43.19
N ASP A 188 2.78 -44.36 -43.92
CA ASP A 188 4.00 -44.85 -44.57
C ASP A 188 5.25 -44.51 -43.75
N VAL A 189 5.14 -43.48 -42.90
CA VAL A 189 6.20 -43.00 -42.02
C VAL A 189 5.62 -42.80 -40.62
N GLU A 190 6.18 -43.49 -39.64
CA GLU A 190 5.81 -43.33 -38.24
C GLU A 190 6.36 -42.01 -37.68
N LEU A 191 5.46 -41.10 -37.28
CA LEU A 191 5.80 -39.77 -36.81
C LEU A 191 6.59 -39.79 -35.48
N GLY A 192 6.42 -40.85 -34.67
CA GLY A 192 7.08 -40.97 -33.36
C GLY A 192 8.59 -41.13 -33.44
N GLU A 193 9.11 -41.67 -34.55
CA GLU A 193 10.55 -41.96 -34.73
C GLU A 193 11.31 -40.81 -35.41
N LEU A 194 10.60 -39.77 -35.87
CA LEU A 194 11.22 -38.66 -36.60
C LEU A 194 12.03 -37.76 -35.67
N GLU A 195 13.20 -37.35 -36.14
CA GLU A 195 14.05 -36.40 -35.43
C GLU A 195 13.36 -35.03 -35.29
N GLN A 196 13.38 -34.53 -34.05
CA GLN A 196 12.83 -33.22 -33.69
C GLN A 196 13.93 -32.15 -33.64
N GLU A 197 13.57 -30.92 -33.98
CA GLU A 197 14.42 -29.74 -33.87
C GLU A 197 13.66 -28.59 -33.18
N PRO A 198 14.38 -27.64 -32.53
CA PRO A 198 13.77 -26.42 -32.01
C PRO A 198 13.23 -25.54 -33.15
N CYS A 199 12.34 -24.59 -32.84
CA CYS A 199 11.79 -23.66 -33.84
C CYS A 199 12.87 -22.68 -34.37
N LEU A 200 13.66 -23.09 -35.37
CA LEU A 200 14.74 -22.27 -35.94
C LEU A 200 14.23 -21.08 -36.78
N ASP A 201 13.09 -21.25 -37.46
CA ASP A 201 12.51 -20.23 -38.35
C ASP A 201 11.52 -19.27 -37.64
N GLY A 202 11.52 -19.27 -36.30
CA GLY A 202 10.62 -18.47 -35.48
C GLY A 202 9.28 -19.13 -35.18
N TRP A 203 8.30 -18.30 -34.78
CA TRP A 203 7.01 -18.76 -34.26
C TRP A 203 5.84 -18.11 -34.99
N GLU A 204 4.75 -18.86 -35.10
CA GLU A 204 3.45 -18.36 -35.53
C GLU A 204 2.51 -18.29 -34.32
N TYR A 205 2.01 -17.09 -34.04
CA TYR A 205 1.12 -16.80 -32.91
C TYR A 205 -0.33 -16.68 -33.37
N SER A 206 -1.26 -17.28 -32.62
CA SER A 206 -2.70 -17.03 -32.81
C SER A 206 -3.04 -15.57 -32.54
N ARG A 207 -3.90 -15.00 -33.39
CA ARG A 207 -4.39 -13.62 -33.31
C ARG A 207 -5.83 -13.50 -32.82
N ASP A 208 -6.36 -14.60 -32.27
CA ASP A 208 -7.77 -14.67 -31.84
C ASP A 208 -8.02 -13.77 -30.64
N VAL A 209 -7.15 -13.88 -29.62
CA VAL A 209 -7.24 -13.08 -28.38
C VAL A 209 -6.43 -11.79 -28.49
N TYR A 210 -5.15 -11.89 -28.83
CA TYR A 210 -4.23 -10.75 -28.87
C TYR A 210 -3.81 -10.46 -30.31
N ARG A 211 -3.68 -9.18 -30.67
CA ARG A 211 -3.12 -8.81 -31.99
C ARG A 211 -1.60 -8.70 -31.92
N SER A 212 -1.09 -8.11 -30.84
CA SER A 212 0.33 -8.04 -30.52
C SER A 212 0.53 -7.93 -29.00
N THR A 213 1.50 -8.64 -28.45
CA THR A 213 1.97 -8.54 -27.06
C THR A 213 3.50 -8.40 -27.03
N ILE A 214 4.07 -8.08 -25.86
CA ILE A 214 5.54 -8.04 -25.71
C ILE A 214 6.17 -9.42 -25.98
N VAL A 215 5.41 -10.49 -25.72
CA VAL A 215 5.83 -11.87 -25.99
C VAL A 215 5.91 -12.12 -27.49
N THR A 216 4.91 -11.68 -28.26
CA THR A 216 4.89 -11.89 -29.72
C THR A 216 5.86 -10.98 -30.46
N GLU A 217 6.14 -9.78 -29.94
CA GLU A 217 7.06 -8.83 -30.59
C GLU A 217 8.52 -9.29 -30.49
N TRP A 218 8.93 -9.79 -29.32
CA TRP A 218 10.32 -10.19 -29.05
C TRP A 218 10.52 -11.71 -28.92
N ASN A 219 9.53 -12.51 -29.33
CA ASN A 219 9.56 -13.97 -29.28
C ASN A 219 9.98 -14.53 -27.90
N LEU A 220 9.32 -14.08 -26.84
CA LEU A 220 9.62 -14.46 -25.45
C LEU A 220 8.96 -15.80 -25.05
N VAL A 221 9.17 -16.82 -25.87
CA VAL A 221 8.64 -18.18 -25.68
C VAL A 221 9.77 -19.21 -25.67
N CYS A 222 9.48 -20.42 -25.18
CA CYS A 222 10.43 -21.54 -25.14
C CYS A 222 11.71 -21.16 -24.38
N ASP A 223 12.90 -21.15 -25.01
CA ASP A 223 14.17 -20.82 -24.32
C ASP A 223 14.19 -19.43 -23.65
N ASN A 224 13.30 -18.52 -24.08
CA ASN A 224 13.16 -17.16 -23.56
C ASN A 224 11.89 -16.94 -22.72
N ASP A 225 11.18 -17.99 -22.33
CA ASP A 225 9.91 -17.91 -21.59
C ASP A 225 10.04 -17.23 -20.21
N TRP A 226 11.17 -17.39 -19.53
CA TRP A 226 11.49 -16.76 -18.24
C TRP A 226 11.51 -15.22 -18.28
N LYS A 227 11.67 -14.61 -19.48
CA LYS A 227 11.75 -13.14 -19.63
C LYS A 227 10.41 -12.45 -19.36
N GLY A 228 9.28 -13.09 -19.66
CA GLY A 228 7.95 -12.56 -19.39
C GLY A 228 7.69 -12.35 -17.89
N PRO A 229 7.78 -13.41 -17.06
CA PRO A 229 7.68 -13.32 -15.61
C PRO A 229 8.70 -12.33 -15.01
N LEU A 230 9.94 -12.31 -15.52
CA LEU A 230 10.96 -11.39 -15.05
C LEU A 230 10.58 -9.92 -15.26
N SER A 231 10.02 -9.55 -16.43
CA SER A 231 9.56 -8.16 -16.66
C SER A 231 8.49 -7.74 -15.65
N THR A 232 7.54 -8.63 -15.34
CA THR A 232 6.52 -8.36 -14.31
C THR A 232 7.13 -8.29 -12.91
N SER A 233 8.11 -9.13 -12.58
CA SER A 233 8.85 -9.05 -11.32
C SER A 233 9.65 -7.75 -11.20
N LEU A 234 10.26 -7.26 -12.27
CA LEU A 234 10.99 -5.97 -12.31
C LEU A 234 10.05 -4.78 -12.07
N PHE A 235 8.81 -4.83 -12.56
CA PHE A 235 7.78 -3.86 -12.19
C PHE A 235 7.54 -3.84 -10.68
N PHE A 236 7.40 -5.00 -10.03
CA PHE A 236 7.23 -5.09 -8.58
C PHE A 236 8.50 -4.72 -7.78
N VAL A 237 9.69 -4.92 -8.35
CA VAL A 237 10.94 -4.35 -7.78
C VAL A 237 10.88 -2.82 -7.80
N GLY A 238 10.39 -2.24 -8.90
CA GLY A 238 10.07 -0.82 -8.99
C GLY A 238 9.12 -0.38 -7.88
N VAL A 239 8.04 -1.13 -7.65
CA VAL A 239 7.07 -0.90 -6.55
C VAL A 239 7.74 -0.98 -5.16
N LEU A 240 8.68 -1.89 -4.94
CA LEU A 240 9.42 -1.94 -3.68
C LEU A 240 10.27 -0.65 -3.50
N LEU A 241 11.09 -0.31 -4.50
CA LEU A 241 11.97 0.87 -4.46
C LEU A 241 11.19 2.18 -4.33
N GLY A 242 10.08 2.31 -5.06
CA GLY A 242 9.21 3.48 -5.02
C GLY A 242 8.66 3.74 -3.64
N SER A 243 8.15 2.69 -2.97
CA SER A 243 7.58 2.84 -1.62
C SER A 243 8.60 3.34 -0.58
N PHE A 244 9.86 2.89 -0.68
CA PHE A 244 10.93 3.32 0.22
C PHE A 244 11.38 4.76 -0.07
N ILE A 245 11.63 5.09 -1.34
CA ILE A 245 12.14 6.39 -1.75
C ILE A 245 11.09 7.48 -1.56
N SER A 246 9.83 7.22 -1.95
CA SER A 246 8.79 8.24 -1.87
C SER A 246 8.39 8.60 -0.45
N GLY A 247 8.48 7.67 0.51
CA GLY A 247 8.21 7.99 1.92
C GLY A 247 9.15 9.10 2.41
N GLN A 248 10.45 8.90 2.24
CA GLN A 248 11.47 9.87 2.65
C GLN A 248 11.37 11.19 1.88
N LEU A 249 11.14 11.13 0.57
CA LEU A 249 10.95 12.33 -0.24
C LEU A 249 9.69 13.10 0.18
N SER A 250 8.61 12.39 0.51
CA SER A 250 7.33 12.99 0.88
C SER A 250 7.42 13.73 2.21
N ASP A 251 8.18 13.18 3.16
CA ASP A 251 8.43 13.85 4.45
C ASP A 251 9.29 15.11 4.27
N LYS A 252 10.23 15.12 3.32
CA LYS A 252 11.17 16.23 3.11
C LYS A 252 10.66 17.33 2.18
N PHE A 253 10.02 16.97 1.08
CA PHE A 253 9.65 17.90 -0.01
C PHE A 253 8.16 18.24 -0.07
N GLY A 254 7.33 17.59 0.75
CA GLY A 254 5.89 17.79 0.80
C GLY A 254 5.11 16.66 0.13
N ARG A 255 3.88 16.43 0.61
CA ARG A 255 3.02 15.34 0.14
C ARG A 255 2.55 15.60 -1.29
N LYS A 256 2.08 16.82 -1.57
CA LYS A 256 1.58 17.24 -2.89
C LYS A 256 2.69 17.18 -3.94
N ASN A 257 3.87 17.73 -3.65
CA ASN A 257 4.97 17.76 -4.62
C ASN A 257 5.37 16.35 -5.05
N VAL A 258 5.50 15.43 -4.10
CA VAL A 258 5.86 14.04 -4.40
C VAL A 258 4.74 13.30 -5.14
N LEU A 259 3.48 13.53 -4.80
CA LEU A 259 2.33 12.97 -5.51
C LEU A 259 2.41 13.29 -7.02
N PHE A 260 2.54 14.56 -7.38
CA PHE A 260 2.55 14.95 -8.78
C PHE A 260 3.86 14.65 -9.50
N ALA A 261 5.00 14.71 -8.81
CA ALA A 261 6.28 14.28 -9.39
C ALA A 261 6.26 12.80 -9.76
N THR A 262 5.71 11.95 -8.89
CA THR A 262 5.62 10.50 -9.13
C THR A 262 4.54 10.15 -10.16
N MET A 263 3.45 10.92 -10.21
CA MET A 263 2.45 10.82 -11.29
C MET A 263 3.02 11.22 -12.66
N ALA A 264 3.83 12.29 -12.73
CA ALA A 264 4.54 12.69 -13.93
C ALA A 264 5.57 11.64 -14.36
N MET A 265 6.31 11.07 -13.40
CA MET A 265 7.24 9.96 -13.60
C MET A 265 6.52 8.74 -14.21
N GLN A 266 5.43 8.30 -13.60
CA GLN A 266 4.61 7.18 -14.06
C GLN A 266 4.11 7.41 -15.50
N THR A 267 3.48 8.56 -15.75
CA THR A 267 2.87 8.88 -17.06
C THR A 267 3.94 9.06 -18.14
N GLY A 268 5.02 9.78 -17.82
CA GLY A 268 6.12 10.05 -18.75
C GLY A 268 6.88 8.78 -19.14
N PHE A 269 7.28 7.95 -18.17
CA PHE A 269 7.97 6.70 -18.49
C PHE A 269 7.06 5.68 -19.16
N SER A 270 5.77 5.64 -18.83
CA SER A 270 4.82 4.77 -19.52
C SER A 270 4.62 5.20 -20.98
N PHE A 271 4.65 6.50 -21.27
CA PHE A 271 4.62 7.01 -22.65
C PHE A 271 5.90 6.64 -23.42
N VAL A 272 7.07 6.84 -22.82
CA VAL A 272 8.35 6.46 -23.44
C VAL A 272 8.44 4.94 -23.67
N GLN A 273 7.85 4.14 -22.78
CA GLN A 273 7.79 2.69 -22.87
C GLN A 273 7.05 2.20 -24.14
N VAL A 274 6.13 2.97 -24.72
CA VAL A 274 5.46 2.64 -25.99
C VAL A 274 6.47 2.51 -27.14
N PHE A 275 7.54 3.31 -27.10
CA PHE A 275 8.59 3.35 -28.12
C PHE A 275 9.72 2.35 -27.87
N SER A 276 9.56 1.43 -26.90
CA SER A 276 10.59 0.43 -26.63
C SER A 276 10.79 -0.47 -27.86
N THR A 277 12.03 -0.53 -28.34
CA THR A 277 12.44 -1.38 -29.47
C THR A 277 13.01 -2.71 -29.01
N SER A 278 13.52 -2.79 -27.78
CA SER A 278 14.07 -4.01 -27.16
C SER A 278 13.40 -4.35 -25.84
N TRP A 279 13.50 -5.62 -25.44
CA TRP A 279 12.96 -6.13 -24.19
C TRP A 279 13.62 -5.50 -22.95
N GLU A 280 14.93 -5.20 -23.02
CA GLU A 280 15.68 -4.57 -21.94
C GLU A 280 15.18 -3.14 -21.72
N MET A 281 15.00 -2.39 -22.81
CA MET A 281 14.46 -1.03 -22.78
C MET A 281 13.06 -1.02 -22.16
N PHE A 282 12.19 -1.95 -22.58
CA PHE A 282 10.87 -2.11 -21.99
C PHE A 282 10.93 -2.40 -20.49
N SER A 283 11.76 -3.34 -20.08
CA SER A 283 11.85 -3.79 -18.68
C SER A 283 12.38 -2.69 -17.75
N VAL A 284 13.35 -1.88 -18.19
CA VAL A 284 13.86 -0.74 -17.43
C VAL A 284 12.77 0.31 -17.24
N PHE A 285 12.05 0.68 -18.31
CA PHE A 285 10.95 1.63 -18.17
C PHE A 285 9.80 1.07 -17.34
N PHE A 286 9.53 -0.23 -17.43
CA PHE A 286 8.47 -0.86 -16.65
C PHE A 286 8.78 -0.84 -15.14
N LEU A 287 10.05 -1.02 -14.77
CA LEU A 287 10.52 -0.80 -13.38
C LEU A 287 10.29 0.65 -12.93
N LEU A 288 10.63 1.64 -13.75
CA LEU A 288 10.43 3.06 -13.43
C LEU A 288 8.94 3.43 -13.32
N VAL A 289 8.09 2.84 -14.17
CA VAL A 289 6.63 2.98 -14.06
C VAL A 289 6.15 2.39 -12.74
N GLY A 290 6.59 1.19 -12.37
CA GLY A 290 6.27 0.56 -11.07
C GLY A 290 6.70 1.40 -9.86
N MET A 291 7.85 2.09 -9.98
CA MET A 291 8.31 3.05 -8.96
C MET A 291 7.35 4.24 -8.83
N GLY A 292 6.95 4.87 -9.93
CA GLY A 292 5.99 5.99 -9.89
C GLY A 292 4.60 5.59 -9.38
N GLN A 293 4.12 4.42 -9.79
CA GLN A 293 2.82 3.85 -9.45
C GLN A 293 2.54 3.82 -7.94
N ILE A 294 3.39 3.11 -7.21
CA ILE A 294 3.19 2.93 -5.77
C ILE A 294 3.39 4.23 -5.00
N SER A 295 4.33 5.06 -5.44
CA SER A 295 4.66 6.31 -4.80
C SER A 295 3.51 7.30 -4.92
N ASN A 296 2.87 7.34 -6.10
CA ASN A 296 1.63 8.07 -6.35
C ASN A 296 0.52 7.57 -5.40
N TYR A 297 0.29 6.25 -5.33
CA TYR A 297 -0.72 5.67 -4.45
C TYR A 297 -0.50 6.03 -2.98
N VAL A 298 0.72 5.85 -2.46
CA VAL A 298 1.05 6.12 -1.05
C VAL A 298 0.97 7.62 -0.74
N ALA A 299 1.48 8.49 -1.63
CA ALA A 299 1.43 9.93 -1.43
C ALA A 299 -0.03 10.45 -1.40
N ALA A 300 -0.90 9.94 -2.30
CA ALA A 300 -2.32 10.29 -2.32
C ALA A 300 -3.04 9.82 -1.04
N PHE A 301 -2.73 8.60 -0.59
CA PHE A 301 -3.27 8.04 0.64
C PHE A 301 -2.91 8.91 1.86
N VAL A 302 -1.62 9.25 2.03
CA VAL A 302 -1.15 10.06 3.17
C VAL A 302 -1.70 11.49 3.10
N LEU A 303 -1.70 12.11 1.91
CA LEU A 303 -2.26 13.45 1.74
C LEU A 303 -3.74 13.51 2.13
N GLY A 304 -4.52 12.48 1.73
CA GLY A 304 -5.92 12.39 2.11
C GLY A 304 -6.12 12.20 3.62
N THR A 305 -5.30 11.38 4.28
CA THR A 305 -5.42 11.20 5.73
C THR A 305 -5.04 12.44 6.52
N GLU A 306 -4.06 13.21 6.06
CA GLU A 306 -3.62 14.42 6.74
C GLU A 306 -4.58 15.61 6.55
N ILE A 307 -5.31 15.68 5.43
CA ILE A 307 -6.29 16.75 5.16
C ILE A 307 -7.67 16.44 5.75
N LEU A 308 -8.13 15.18 5.67
CA LEU A 308 -9.49 14.82 6.04
C LEU A 308 -9.64 14.62 7.57
N GLY A 309 -10.79 15.02 8.10
CA GLY A 309 -11.16 14.86 9.51
C GLY A 309 -11.39 13.39 9.93
N LYS A 310 -11.48 13.13 11.23
CA LYS A 310 -11.42 11.79 11.85
C LYS A 310 -12.40 10.77 11.26
N SER A 311 -13.69 11.08 11.18
CA SER A 311 -14.71 10.16 10.64
C SER A 311 -14.49 9.86 9.15
N ILE A 312 -14.16 10.89 8.37
CA ILE A 312 -14.01 10.80 6.92
C ILE A 312 -12.71 10.12 6.52
N ARG A 313 -11.65 10.34 7.29
CA ARG A 313 -10.36 9.66 7.11
C ARG A 313 -10.56 8.15 7.06
N VAL A 314 -11.34 7.59 7.99
CA VAL A 314 -11.64 6.15 8.01
C VAL A 314 -12.36 5.72 6.74
N LEU A 315 -13.38 6.48 6.31
CA LEU A 315 -14.12 6.21 5.08
C LEU A 315 -13.22 6.29 3.83
N PHE A 316 -12.34 7.28 3.77
CA PHE A 316 -11.40 7.49 2.67
C PHE A 316 -10.40 6.35 2.56
N CYS A 317 -9.79 5.95 3.68
CA CYS A 317 -8.82 4.86 3.72
C CYS A 317 -9.42 3.51 3.33
N THR A 318 -10.64 3.22 3.77
CA THR A 318 -11.23 1.88 3.62
C THR A 318 -12.03 1.73 2.32
N LEU A 319 -12.80 2.74 1.94
CA LEU A 319 -13.71 2.67 0.78
C LEU A 319 -13.24 3.59 -0.36
N GLY A 320 -12.83 4.82 -0.07
CA GLY A 320 -12.43 5.79 -1.11
C GLY A 320 -11.28 5.30 -1.99
N VAL A 321 -10.12 5.06 -1.39
CA VAL A 321 -8.90 4.66 -2.11
C VAL A 321 -9.06 3.28 -2.77
N CYS A 322 -9.58 2.30 -2.03
CA CYS A 322 -9.71 0.92 -2.47
C CYS A 322 -10.73 0.73 -3.60
N ILE A 323 -11.92 1.35 -3.52
CA ILE A 323 -12.94 1.20 -4.56
C ILE A 323 -12.51 1.87 -5.86
N PHE A 324 -11.85 3.03 -5.80
CA PHE A 324 -11.38 3.70 -7.00
C PHE A 324 -10.20 2.95 -7.65
N TYR A 325 -9.36 2.29 -6.86
CA TYR A 325 -8.38 1.33 -7.39
C TYR A 325 -9.09 0.17 -8.12
N ALA A 326 -10.08 -0.47 -7.48
CA ALA A 326 -10.83 -1.56 -8.08
C ALA A 326 -11.58 -1.12 -9.36
N PHE A 327 -12.13 0.09 -9.38
CA PHE A 327 -12.75 0.67 -10.56
C PHE A 327 -11.73 0.86 -11.69
N GLY A 328 -10.54 1.37 -11.38
CA GLY A 328 -9.42 1.39 -12.31
C GLY A 328 -9.09 0.00 -12.85
N TYR A 329 -9.01 -1.00 -11.99
CA TYR A 329 -8.76 -2.37 -12.40
C TYR A 329 -9.88 -2.94 -13.30
N MET A 330 -11.15 -2.60 -13.06
CA MET A 330 -12.27 -2.98 -13.93
C MET A 330 -12.19 -2.34 -15.33
N LEU A 331 -11.60 -1.14 -15.46
CA LEU A 331 -11.42 -0.48 -16.75
C LEU A 331 -10.33 -1.13 -17.61
N LEU A 332 -9.35 -1.82 -17.00
CA LEU A 332 -8.27 -2.48 -17.73
C LEU A 332 -8.77 -3.51 -18.77
N PRO A 333 -9.57 -4.53 -18.41
CA PRO A 333 -10.07 -5.50 -19.39
C PRO A 333 -11.00 -4.86 -20.42
N LEU A 334 -11.70 -3.78 -20.06
CA LEU A 334 -12.51 -3.01 -21.01
C LEU A 334 -11.64 -2.37 -22.09
N PHE A 335 -10.54 -1.70 -21.72
CA PHE A 335 -9.59 -1.16 -22.69
C PHE A 335 -8.93 -2.27 -23.50
N ALA A 336 -8.53 -3.37 -22.86
CA ALA A 336 -7.86 -4.48 -23.54
C ALA A 336 -8.77 -5.22 -24.53
N TYR A 337 -10.10 -5.24 -24.30
CA TYR A 337 -11.08 -5.83 -25.21
C TYR A 337 -11.16 -5.05 -26.53
N PHE A 338 -11.20 -3.71 -26.46
CA PHE A 338 -11.24 -2.86 -27.65
C PHE A 338 -9.86 -2.68 -28.29
N ILE A 339 -8.79 -2.64 -27.50
CA ILE A 339 -7.43 -2.36 -27.93
C ILE A 339 -6.55 -3.58 -27.67
N ARG A 340 -6.45 -4.45 -28.69
CA ARG A 340 -5.72 -5.73 -28.62
C ARG A 340 -4.23 -5.63 -28.98
N ASP A 341 -3.76 -4.42 -29.31
CA ASP A 341 -2.36 -4.11 -29.60
C ASP A 341 -1.69 -3.51 -28.36
N TRP A 342 -0.60 -4.11 -27.86
CA TRP A 342 0.01 -3.72 -26.58
C TRP A 342 0.52 -2.27 -26.55
N ARG A 343 1.09 -1.75 -27.65
CA ARG A 343 1.56 -0.36 -27.76
C ARG A 343 0.41 0.64 -27.64
N MET A 344 -0.69 0.37 -28.34
CA MET A 344 -1.88 1.21 -28.33
C MET A 344 -2.61 1.10 -26.99
N LEU A 345 -2.62 -0.10 -26.39
CA LEU A 345 -3.17 -0.31 -25.06
C LEU A 345 -2.39 0.53 -24.05
N LEU A 346 -1.07 0.44 -24.04
CA LEU A 346 -0.23 1.24 -23.14
C LEU A 346 -0.45 2.75 -23.34
N LEU A 347 -0.53 3.22 -24.59
CA LEU A 347 -0.86 4.61 -24.90
C LEU A 347 -2.24 5.01 -24.33
N ALA A 348 -3.26 4.16 -24.50
CA ALA A 348 -4.59 4.41 -23.93
C ALA A 348 -4.58 4.45 -22.39
N LEU A 349 -3.76 3.62 -21.74
CA LEU A 349 -3.57 3.64 -20.29
C LEU A 349 -2.79 4.88 -19.81
N THR A 350 -1.91 5.46 -20.64
CA THR A 350 -1.18 6.69 -20.27
C THR A 350 -2.05 7.95 -20.33
N LEU A 351 -3.04 7.98 -21.21
CA LEU A 351 -3.84 9.18 -21.49
C LEU A 351 -4.62 9.71 -20.25
N PRO A 352 -5.26 8.87 -19.41
CA PRO A 352 -5.86 9.34 -18.16
C PRO A 352 -4.86 9.93 -17.16
N GLY A 353 -3.58 9.55 -17.23
CA GLY A 353 -2.53 10.16 -16.41
C GLY A 353 -2.35 11.65 -16.73
N LEU A 354 -2.49 12.03 -18.00
CA LEU A 354 -2.45 13.44 -18.43
C LEU A 354 -3.70 14.22 -17.99
N LEU A 355 -4.86 13.55 -17.90
CA LEU A 355 -6.09 14.15 -17.38
C LEU A 355 -6.00 14.53 -15.89
N CYS A 356 -4.98 14.05 -15.19
CA CYS A 356 -4.76 14.36 -13.78
C CYS A 356 -3.92 15.64 -13.56
N ILE A 357 -3.35 16.26 -14.62
CA ILE A 357 -2.58 17.52 -14.52
C ILE A 357 -3.40 18.65 -13.85
N PRO A 358 -4.68 18.88 -14.20
CA PRO A 358 -5.48 19.93 -13.57
C PRO A 358 -5.64 19.80 -12.05
N LEU A 359 -5.46 18.58 -11.51
CA LEU A 359 -5.55 18.35 -10.07
C LEU A 359 -4.50 19.14 -9.28
N TRP A 360 -3.37 19.52 -9.90
CA TRP A 360 -2.31 20.31 -9.25
C TRP A 360 -2.82 21.63 -8.68
N TRP A 361 -3.72 22.31 -9.38
CA TRP A 361 -4.23 23.61 -8.95
C TRP A 361 -5.34 23.51 -7.90
N VAL A 362 -6.01 22.36 -7.82
CA VAL A 362 -7.16 22.15 -6.93
C VAL A 362 -6.74 21.52 -5.61
N ILE A 363 -5.85 20.53 -5.65
CA ILE A 363 -5.40 19.78 -4.47
C ILE A 363 -4.40 20.65 -3.67
N PRO A 364 -4.69 20.97 -2.39
CA PRO A 364 -3.78 21.70 -1.53
C PRO A 364 -2.69 20.78 -0.96
N GLU A 365 -1.63 21.39 -0.42
CA GLU A 365 -0.64 20.67 0.39
C GLU A 365 -1.22 20.34 1.77
N SER A 366 -0.63 19.37 2.45
CA SER A 366 -1.04 18.98 3.81
C SER A 366 -0.79 20.11 4.83
N PRO A 367 -1.82 20.64 5.50
CA PRO A 367 -1.63 21.64 6.56
C PRO A 367 -0.84 21.08 7.74
N ARG A 368 -1.00 19.78 8.06
CA ARG A 368 -0.23 19.09 9.11
C ARG A 368 1.26 19.07 8.79
N TRP A 369 1.61 18.73 7.55
CA TRP A 369 3.00 18.73 7.10
C TRP A 369 3.57 20.16 7.12
N LEU A 370 2.82 21.17 6.65
CA LEU A 370 3.27 22.57 6.68
C LEU A 370 3.56 23.07 8.11
N ILE A 371 2.70 22.73 9.06
CA ILE A 371 2.91 23.02 10.49
C ILE A 371 4.17 22.33 11.00
N SER A 372 4.39 21.05 10.65
CA SER A 372 5.60 20.30 11.05
C SER A 372 6.90 20.87 10.47
N GLN A 373 6.81 21.60 9.35
CA GLN A 373 7.95 22.26 8.69
C GLN A 373 8.11 23.74 9.12
N GLY A 374 7.29 24.22 10.07
CA GLY A 374 7.30 25.62 10.51
C GLY A 374 6.72 26.63 9.50
N ARG A 375 6.03 26.17 8.45
CA ARG A 375 5.42 27.01 7.40
C ARG A 375 3.97 27.38 7.75
N PHE A 376 3.80 28.11 8.84
CA PHE A 376 2.49 28.38 9.44
C PHE A 376 1.56 29.24 8.58
N GLN A 377 2.09 30.28 7.93
CA GLN A 377 1.29 31.18 7.09
C GLN A 377 0.60 30.42 5.95
N GLU A 378 1.32 29.50 5.29
CA GLU A 378 0.76 28.69 4.22
C GLU A 378 -0.30 27.70 4.73
N ALA A 379 -0.09 27.11 5.91
CA ALA A 379 -1.07 26.24 6.54
C ALA A 379 -2.37 27.02 6.85
N GLU A 380 -2.23 28.24 7.38
CA GLU A 380 -3.36 29.11 7.69
C GLU A 380 -4.12 29.56 6.44
N ASP A 381 -3.41 29.89 5.35
CA ASP A 381 -4.03 30.23 4.07
C ASP A 381 -4.87 29.08 3.51
N ILE A 382 -4.40 27.85 3.64
CA ILE A 382 -5.15 26.65 3.23
C ILE A 382 -6.40 26.47 4.10
N LEU A 383 -6.30 26.64 5.42
CA LEU A 383 -7.43 26.53 6.33
C LEU A 383 -8.47 27.64 6.08
N ARG A 384 -8.05 28.87 5.84
CA ARG A 384 -8.93 30.00 5.48
C ARG A 384 -9.61 29.77 4.13
N LYS A 385 -8.88 29.23 3.15
CA LYS A 385 -9.45 28.84 1.84
C LYS A 385 -10.50 27.73 2.00
N ALA A 386 -10.23 26.72 2.83
CA ALA A 386 -11.18 25.66 3.15
C ALA A 386 -12.44 26.21 3.83
N ALA A 387 -12.28 27.13 4.79
CA ALA A 387 -13.39 27.80 5.47
C ALA A 387 -14.27 28.59 4.49
N LYS A 388 -13.65 29.35 3.57
CA LYS A 388 -14.34 30.11 2.52
C LYS A 388 -15.15 29.20 1.60
N ILE A 389 -14.61 28.05 1.19
CA ILE A 389 -15.32 27.07 0.34
C ILE A 389 -16.49 26.42 1.09
N ASN A 390 -16.32 26.18 2.39
CA ASN A 390 -17.37 25.64 3.25
C ASN A 390 -18.42 26.68 3.67
N GLY A 391 -18.18 27.98 3.43
CA GLY A 391 -19.07 29.06 3.83
C GLY A 391 -19.05 29.34 5.34
N ILE A 392 -17.92 29.05 6.01
CA ILE A 392 -17.75 29.20 7.46
C ILE A 392 -16.81 30.39 7.72
N THR A 393 -17.15 31.24 8.69
CA THR A 393 -16.28 32.33 9.13
C THR A 393 -15.15 31.76 10.00
N PRO A 394 -13.88 31.87 9.58
CA PRO A 394 -12.75 31.38 10.37
C PRO A 394 -12.51 32.29 11.60
N PRO A 395 -11.97 31.76 12.71
CA PRO A 395 -11.50 32.59 13.82
C PRO A 395 -10.34 33.51 13.40
N ASP A 396 -10.18 34.64 14.10
CA ASP A 396 -9.19 35.67 13.77
C ASP A 396 -7.74 35.15 13.85
N VAL A 397 -7.45 34.28 14.82
CA VAL A 397 -6.19 33.53 14.94
C VAL A 397 -6.51 32.04 14.92
N ILE A 398 -6.00 31.33 13.92
CA ILE A 398 -6.20 29.88 13.76
C ILE A 398 -5.01 29.11 14.36
N LEU A 399 -3.79 29.61 14.17
CA LEU A 399 -2.54 29.01 14.65
C LEU A 399 -1.76 30.07 15.45
N ASP A 400 -1.57 29.85 16.75
CA ASP A 400 -0.78 30.75 17.60
C ASP A 400 0.71 30.34 17.60
N PRO A 401 1.64 31.20 17.14
CA PRO A 401 3.07 30.85 17.03
C PRO A 401 3.75 30.49 18.35
N SER A 402 3.21 30.96 19.49
CA SER A 402 3.76 30.75 20.83
C SER A 402 3.41 29.40 21.45
N GLU A 403 2.37 28.70 20.99
CA GLU A 403 1.98 27.37 21.49
C GLU A 403 2.75 26.22 20.79
N LEU A 404 3.54 26.55 19.75
CA LEU A 404 4.12 25.60 18.80
C LEU A 404 5.66 25.57 18.78
N GLN A 405 6.32 26.38 19.61
CA GLN A 405 7.77 26.29 19.84
C GLN A 405 8.18 24.98 20.54
N ASP A 406 7.21 24.22 21.08
CA ASP A 406 7.43 22.92 21.71
C ASP A 406 7.46 21.73 20.73
N VAL A 407 7.20 21.96 19.43
CA VAL A 407 7.20 20.90 18.40
C VAL A 407 8.63 20.36 18.15
N ASP A 408 9.66 21.19 18.36
CA ASP A 408 11.06 20.79 18.21
C ASP A 408 11.63 20.09 19.47
N SER A 409 11.09 20.38 20.67
CA SER A 409 11.56 19.85 21.96
C SER A 409 11.03 18.45 22.28
N GLN A 410 10.01 17.96 21.57
CA GLN A 410 9.37 16.65 21.77
C GLN A 410 9.67 15.63 20.66
N ARG A 411 10.86 15.65 20.04
CA ARG A 411 11.39 14.46 19.33
C ARG A 411 11.62 13.32 20.35
N GLN A 412 10.54 12.68 20.78
CA GLN A 412 10.56 11.54 21.68
C GLN A 412 11.27 10.37 21.01
N GLN A 413 12.24 9.80 21.73
CA GLN A 413 12.86 8.46 21.59
C GLN A 413 12.87 7.89 20.16
N THR A 414 14.02 7.96 19.48
CA THR A 414 14.24 7.26 18.21
C THR A 414 14.31 5.76 18.45
N TYR A 415 13.17 5.08 18.38
CA TYR A 415 13.13 3.63 18.26
C TYR A 415 13.62 3.22 16.87
N THR A 416 14.45 2.18 16.84
CA THR A 416 15.03 1.66 15.59
C THR A 416 14.30 0.37 15.21
N ILE A 417 14.33 -0.01 13.93
CA ILE A 417 13.75 -1.29 13.45
C ILE A 417 14.30 -2.50 14.25
N LEU A 418 15.52 -2.41 14.78
CA LEU A 418 16.13 -3.43 15.65
C LEU A 418 15.34 -3.65 16.96
N ASP A 419 14.56 -2.68 17.42
CA ASP A 419 13.72 -2.82 18.61
C ASP A 419 12.55 -3.79 18.41
N LEU A 420 12.17 -4.09 17.15
CA LEU A 420 11.22 -5.18 16.82
C LEU A 420 11.78 -6.57 17.15
N MET A 421 13.09 -6.69 17.38
CA MET A 421 13.76 -7.94 17.73
C MET A 421 14.10 -8.04 19.23
N LYS A 422 13.71 -7.05 20.04
CA LYS A 422 14.16 -6.91 21.43
C LYS A 422 13.58 -7.96 22.38
N THR A 423 12.28 -8.28 22.23
CA THR A 423 11.59 -9.26 23.08
C THR A 423 11.15 -10.46 22.25
N ARG A 424 11.16 -11.67 22.84
CA ARG A 424 10.71 -12.90 22.14
C ARG A 424 9.26 -12.79 21.64
N ASN A 425 8.37 -12.13 22.39
CA ASN A 425 6.97 -11.96 21.97
C ASN A 425 6.83 -11.10 20.69
N ILE A 426 7.44 -9.91 20.67
CA ILE A 426 7.43 -9.02 19.49
C ILE A 426 8.12 -9.67 18.29
N LEU A 427 9.21 -10.41 18.51
CA LEU A 427 9.89 -11.15 17.46
C LEU A 427 8.98 -12.22 16.85
N THR A 428 8.31 -13.04 17.66
CA THR A 428 7.38 -14.06 17.18
C THR A 428 6.22 -13.44 16.40
N ILE A 429 5.58 -12.39 16.94
CA ILE A 429 4.51 -11.67 16.24
C ILE A 429 5.01 -11.10 14.91
N THR A 430 6.23 -10.57 14.87
CA THR A 430 6.82 -9.99 13.67
C THR A 430 7.16 -11.03 12.62
N ILE A 431 7.76 -12.16 12.99
CA ILE A 431 8.04 -13.27 12.06
C ILE A 431 6.73 -13.81 11.48
N MET A 432 5.72 -14.03 12.33
CA MET A 432 4.41 -14.49 11.89
C MET A 432 3.74 -13.50 10.95
N SER A 433 3.81 -12.21 11.27
CA SER A 433 3.26 -11.13 10.43
C SER A 433 3.99 -11.06 9.09
N VAL A 434 5.33 -11.12 9.07
CA VAL A 434 6.14 -11.12 7.84
C VAL A 434 5.76 -12.27 6.91
N ILE A 435 5.64 -13.49 7.44
CA ILE A 435 5.23 -14.68 6.66
C ILE A 435 3.80 -14.50 6.13
N LEU A 436 2.89 -14.04 6.98
CA LEU A 436 1.48 -13.81 6.64
C LEU A 436 1.35 -12.80 5.49
N TRP A 437 1.99 -11.64 5.61
CA TRP A 437 1.97 -10.60 4.57
C TRP A 437 2.58 -11.06 3.25
N MET A 438 3.67 -11.84 3.29
CA MET A 438 4.31 -12.37 2.10
C MET A 438 3.39 -13.36 1.37
N ILE A 439 2.79 -14.32 2.07
CA ILE A 439 1.92 -15.34 1.47
C ILE A 439 0.64 -14.72 0.90
N ILE A 440 -0.02 -13.82 1.62
CA ILE A 440 -1.23 -13.17 1.12
C ILE A 440 -0.92 -12.35 -0.14
N SER A 441 0.24 -11.67 -0.18
CA SER A 441 0.68 -10.93 -1.37
C SER A 441 0.93 -11.84 -2.58
N VAL A 442 1.62 -12.98 -2.37
CA VAL A 442 1.81 -14.00 -3.43
C VAL A 442 0.46 -14.48 -3.96
N GLY A 443 -0.48 -14.81 -3.07
CA GLY A 443 -1.82 -15.28 -3.47
C GLY A 443 -2.63 -14.21 -4.21
N TYR A 444 -2.59 -12.96 -3.73
CA TYR A 444 -3.36 -11.86 -4.33
C TYR A 444 -2.87 -11.52 -5.74
N PHE A 445 -1.57 -11.27 -5.90
CA PHE A 445 -0.99 -10.95 -7.20
C PHE A 445 -0.92 -12.18 -8.11
N GLY A 446 -0.63 -13.36 -7.57
CA GLY A 446 -0.56 -14.62 -8.31
C GLY A 446 -1.89 -14.96 -8.98
N LEU A 447 -3.00 -14.98 -8.22
CA LEU A 447 -4.32 -15.24 -8.80
C LEU A 447 -4.76 -14.16 -9.80
N SER A 448 -4.39 -12.91 -9.54
CA SER A 448 -4.77 -11.82 -10.43
C SER A 448 -3.97 -11.85 -11.75
N LEU A 449 -2.69 -12.21 -11.71
CA LEU A 449 -1.85 -12.41 -12.89
C LEU A 449 -2.21 -13.68 -13.68
N ASP A 450 -2.68 -14.72 -13.00
CA ASP A 450 -3.07 -16.00 -13.61
C ASP A 450 -4.44 -15.96 -14.32
N THR A 451 -5.18 -14.86 -14.19
CA THR A 451 -6.51 -14.72 -14.78
C THR A 451 -6.62 -15.09 -16.27
N PRO A 452 -5.62 -14.85 -17.14
CA PRO A 452 -5.64 -15.30 -18.54
C PRO A 452 -5.52 -16.81 -18.74
N ASN A 453 -4.98 -17.56 -17.78
CA ASN A 453 -4.79 -19.01 -17.86
C ASN A 453 -6.04 -19.80 -17.41
N LEU A 454 -7.04 -19.09 -16.88
CA LEU A 454 -8.32 -19.66 -16.50
C LEU A 454 -9.11 -20.12 -17.73
N HIS A 455 -9.96 -21.12 -17.53
CA HIS A 455 -10.91 -21.53 -18.56
C HIS A 455 -11.85 -20.37 -18.89
N GLY A 456 -12.22 -20.20 -20.17
CA GLY A 456 -13.20 -19.19 -20.60
C GLY A 456 -12.57 -17.99 -21.31
N ASP A 457 -13.27 -16.86 -21.28
CA ASP A 457 -12.84 -15.62 -21.92
C ASP A 457 -11.89 -14.83 -20.99
N VAL A 458 -10.73 -14.44 -21.52
CA VAL A 458 -9.66 -13.78 -20.77
C VAL A 458 -10.11 -12.41 -20.22
N TYR A 459 -10.89 -11.65 -21.00
CA TYR A 459 -11.36 -10.33 -20.62
C TYR A 459 -12.42 -10.42 -19.52
N LEU A 460 -13.39 -11.35 -19.68
CA LEU A 460 -14.42 -11.59 -18.68
C LEU A 460 -13.82 -12.08 -17.36
N ASN A 461 -12.86 -13.01 -17.42
CA ASN A 461 -12.19 -13.51 -16.23
C ASN A 461 -11.46 -12.37 -15.49
N CYS A 462 -10.75 -11.49 -16.21
CA CYS A 462 -10.08 -10.33 -15.62
C CYS A 462 -11.07 -9.33 -15.02
N PHE A 463 -12.19 -9.09 -15.71
CA PHE A 463 -13.25 -8.22 -15.20
C PHE A 463 -13.88 -8.77 -13.91
N LEU A 464 -14.23 -10.06 -13.87
CA LEU A 464 -14.74 -10.72 -12.66
C LEU A 464 -13.73 -10.67 -11.51
N SER A 465 -12.45 -10.86 -11.82
CA SER A 465 -11.34 -10.74 -10.89
C SER A 465 -11.24 -9.33 -10.30
N ALA A 466 -11.53 -8.27 -11.06
CA ALA A 466 -11.58 -6.91 -10.55
C ALA A 466 -12.88 -6.62 -9.76
N VAL A 467 -14.03 -7.08 -10.25
CA VAL A 467 -15.35 -6.90 -9.62
C VAL A 467 -15.37 -7.45 -8.20
N ILE A 468 -14.72 -8.60 -7.96
CA ILE A 468 -14.75 -9.26 -6.66
C ILE A 468 -13.98 -8.52 -5.56
N GLU A 469 -13.14 -7.56 -5.91
CA GLU A 469 -12.43 -6.73 -4.92
C GLU A 469 -13.40 -5.86 -4.12
N VAL A 470 -14.42 -5.30 -4.77
CA VAL A 470 -15.42 -4.43 -4.13
C VAL A 470 -16.20 -5.15 -3.02
N PRO A 471 -16.87 -6.31 -3.26
CA PRO A 471 -17.55 -7.04 -2.20
C PRO A 471 -16.55 -7.58 -1.16
N ALA A 472 -15.33 -7.94 -1.55
CA ALA A 472 -14.30 -8.36 -0.59
C ALA A 472 -13.96 -7.24 0.40
N TYR A 473 -13.79 -5.99 -0.06
CA TYR A 473 -13.53 -4.85 0.81
C TYR A 473 -14.72 -4.50 1.72
N ILE A 474 -15.94 -4.51 1.18
CA ILE A 474 -17.16 -4.24 1.97
C ILE A 474 -17.35 -5.30 3.05
N ILE A 475 -17.21 -6.58 2.71
CA ILE A 475 -17.37 -7.67 3.67
C ILE A 475 -16.25 -7.61 4.71
N SER A 476 -15.00 -7.40 4.33
CA SER A 476 -13.90 -7.22 5.28
C SER A 476 -14.16 -6.08 6.26
N TRP A 477 -14.66 -4.94 5.78
CA TRP A 477 -15.03 -3.82 6.65
C TRP A 477 -16.13 -4.20 7.66
N LEU A 478 -17.15 -4.94 7.24
CA LEU A 478 -18.20 -5.46 8.12
C LEU A 478 -17.67 -6.48 9.14
N LEU A 479 -16.81 -7.41 8.70
CA LEU A 479 -16.20 -8.43 9.55
C LEU A 479 -15.33 -7.79 10.63
N LEU A 480 -14.48 -6.81 10.27
CA LEU A 480 -13.62 -6.11 11.22
C LEU A 480 -14.41 -5.34 12.30
N ARG A 481 -15.62 -4.88 11.99
CA ARG A 481 -16.47 -4.12 12.92
C ARG A 481 -17.16 -5.01 13.94
N ASN A 482 -17.62 -6.19 13.53
CA ASN A 482 -18.56 -7.00 14.33
C ASN A 482 -17.98 -8.31 14.85
N LEU A 483 -16.86 -8.79 14.30
CA LEU A 483 -16.32 -10.12 14.61
C LEU A 483 -14.87 -10.06 15.12
N PRO A 484 -14.45 -11.09 15.89
CA PRO A 484 -13.06 -11.27 16.29
C PRO A 484 -12.11 -11.31 15.08
N ARG A 485 -11.00 -10.56 15.15
CA ARG A 485 -10.10 -10.30 14.00
C ARG A 485 -9.35 -11.56 13.62
N ARG A 486 -8.87 -12.29 14.63
CA ARG A 486 -8.14 -13.55 14.48
C ARG A 486 -8.95 -14.58 13.69
N TYR A 487 -10.20 -14.82 14.09
CA TYR A 487 -11.05 -15.82 13.45
C TYR A 487 -11.54 -15.36 12.08
N SER A 488 -11.87 -14.07 11.93
CA SER A 488 -12.30 -13.52 10.63
C SER A 488 -11.20 -13.64 9.58
N MET A 489 -9.96 -13.31 9.96
CA MET A 489 -8.81 -13.43 9.06
C MET A 489 -8.47 -14.89 8.76
N ALA A 490 -8.44 -15.76 9.77
CA ALA A 490 -8.20 -17.19 9.57
C ALA A 490 -9.28 -17.81 8.66
N ALA A 491 -10.57 -17.49 8.87
CA ALA A 491 -11.66 -17.98 8.05
C ALA A 491 -11.54 -17.53 6.58
N ALA A 492 -11.16 -16.27 6.32
CA ALA A 492 -10.92 -15.78 4.97
C ALA A 492 -9.76 -16.50 4.27
N LEU A 493 -8.68 -16.79 5.01
CA LEU A 493 -7.53 -17.55 4.49
C LEU A 493 -7.86 -19.03 4.26
N PHE A 494 -8.60 -19.67 5.15
CA PHE A 494 -9.06 -21.05 4.94
C PHE A 494 -10.02 -21.14 3.75
N LEU A 495 -10.97 -20.21 3.64
CA LEU A 495 -11.86 -20.13 2.48
C LEU A 495 -11.04 -19.97 1.19
N GLY A 496 -10.10 -19.01 1.18
CA GLY A 496 -9.20 -18.78 0.05
C GLY A 496 -8.39 -20.02 -0.33
N GLY A 497 -7.66 -20.58 0.62
CA GLY A 497 -6.72 -21.68 0.39
C GLY A 497 -7.38 -23.02 0.10
N CYS A 498 -8.41 -23.41 0.86
CA CYS A 498 -9.10 -24.70 0.67
C CYS A 498 -9.79 -24.75 -0.70
N VAL A 499 -10.44 -23.66 -1.12
CA VAL A 499 -11.11 -23.59 -2.42
C VAL A 499 -10.09 -23.75 -3.56
N LEU A 500 -8.90 -23.15 -3.46
CA LEU A 500 -7.83 -23.34 -4.45
C LEU A 500 -7.34 -24.79 -4.53
N LEU A 501 -7.24 -25.49 -3.39
CA LEU A 501 -6.84 -26.90 -3.34
C LEU A 501 -7.89 -27.83 -3.99
N PHE A 502 -9.18 -27.48 -3.90
CA PHE A 502 -10.25 -28.28 -4.50
C PHE A 502 -10.35 -28.17 -6.03
N ILE A 503 -9.67 -27.20 -6.66
CA ILE A 503 -9.74 -26.98 -8.12
C ILE A 503 -9.31 -28.23 -8.91
N GLN A 504 -8.30 -28.97 -8.44
CA GLN A 504 -7.80 -30.17 -9.11
C GLN A 504 -8.84 -31.30 -9.22
N LEU A 505 -9.86 -31.30 -8.36
CA LEU A 505 -10.94 -32.29 -8.39
C LEU A 505 -12.00 -31.97 -9.45
N VAL A 506 -11.99 -30.75 -10.01
CA VAL A 506 -13.00 -30.31 -10.96
C VAL A 506 -12.65 -30.80 -12.37
N PRO A 507 -13.51 -31.61 -13.01
CA PRO A 507 -13.30 -32.04 -14.39
C PRO A 507 -13.27 -30.85 -15.35
N SER A 508 -12.44 -30.94 -16.39
CA SER A 508 -12.27 -29.89 -17.42
C SER A 508 -13.53 -29.53 -18.22
N GLN A 509 -14.61 -30.30 -18.06
CA GLN A 509 -15.92 -30.05 -18.67
C GLN A 509 -16.69 -28.93 -17.95
N PHE A 510 -16.48 -28.75 -16.65
CA PHE A 510 -17.22 -27.78 -15.82
C PHE A 510 -16.46 -26.45 -15.66
N ARG A 511 -16.27 -25.72 -16.77
CA ARG A 511 -15.51 -24.46 -16.81
C ARG A 511 -16.05 -23.41 -15.81
N ALA A 512 -17.36 -23.26 -15.72
CA ALA A 512 -18.00 -22.29 -14.83
C ALA A 512 -17.70 -22.56 -13.34
N VAL A 513 -17.62 -23.83 -12.94
CA VAL A 513 -17.29 -24.21 -11.55
C VAL A 513 -15.83 -23.86 -11.23
N SER A 514 -14.91 -24.12 -12.15
CA SER A 514 -13.49 -23.74 -11.99
C SER A 514 -13.33 -22.23 -11.83
N ILE A 515 -14.01 -21.42 -12.66
CA ILE A 515 -14.00 -19.95 -12.53
C ILE A 515 -14.58 -19.53 -11.18
N LEU A 516 -15.74 -20.08 -10.78
CA LEU A 516 -16.38 -19.76 -9.51
C LEU A 516 -15.47 -20.05 -8.31
N LEU A 517 -14.79 -21.20 -8.29
CA LEU A 517 -13.85 -21.55 -7.23
C LEU A 517 -12.66 -20.59 -7.20
N VAL A 518 -12.05 -20.26 -8.35
CA VAL A 518 -10.93 -19.30 -8.38
C VAL A 518 -11.38 -17.91 -7.90
N MET A 519 -12.57 -17.46 -8.30
CA MET A 519 -13.12 -16.19 -7.85
C MET A 519 -13.41 -16.20 -6.35
N LEU A 520 -13.96 -17.29 -5.80
CA LEU A 520 -14.17 -17.45 -4.37
C LEU A 520 -12.83 -17.52 -3.60
N GLY A 521 -11.82 -18.15 -4.17
CA GLY A 521 -10.45 -18.16 -3.65
C GLY A 521 -9.85 -16.75 -3.60
N LYS A 522 -9.98 -16.01 -4.71
CA LYS A 522 -9.55 -14.61 -4.81
C LYS A 522 -10.30 -13.71 -3.82
N PHE A 523 -11.61 -13.90 -3.65
CA PHE A 523 -12.41 -13.20 -2.65
C PHE A 523 -11.82 -13.37 -1.25
N GLY A 524 -11.58 -14.61 -0.81
CA GLY A 524 -11.01 -14.91 0.50
C GLY A 524 -9.63 -14.28 0.73
N ILE A 525 -8.74 -14.38 -0.26
CA ILE A 525 -7.39 -13.79 -0.18
C ILE A 525 -7.45 -12.26 -0.19
N THR A 526 -8.29 -11.65 -1.03
CA THR A 526 -8.45 -10.18 -1.09
C THR A 526 -9.03 -9.66 0.22
N SER A 527 -10.01 -10.35 0.80
CA SER A 527 -10.53 -10.03 2.12
C SER A 527 -9.43 -10.11 3.19
N ALA A 528 -8.63 -11.18 3.21
CA ALA A 528 -7.50 -11.29 4.13
C ALA A 528 -6.46 -10.18 3.93
N PHE A 529 -6.15 -9.80 2.68
CA PHE A 529 -5.21 -8.72 2.36
C PHE A 529 -5.70 -7.35 2.85
N SER A 530 -7.01 -7.09 2.83
CA SER A 530 -7.55 -5.86 3.42
C SER A 530 -7.51 -5.86 4.96
N MET A 531 -7.81 -7.01 5.59
CA MET A 531 -7.84 -7.12 7.05
C MET A 531 -6.44 -7.09 7.70
N VAL A 532 -5.41 -7.59 7.02
CA VAL A 532 -4.06 -7.69 7.58
C VAL A 532 -3.45 -6.32 7.94
N TYR A 533 -3.78 -5.26 7.19
CA TYR A 533 -3.35 -3.89 7.51
C TYR A 533 -3.85 -3.44 8.89
N VAL A 534 -5.13 -3.66 9.17
CA VAL A 534 -5.75 -3.28 10.44
C VAL A 534 -5.27 -4.20 11.56
N TYR A 535 -5.30 -5.51 11.34
CA TYR A 535 -4.94 -6.48 12.37
C TYR A 535 -3.49 -6.32 12.81
N THR A 536 -2.54 -6.17 11.89
CA THR A 536 -1.14 -5.92 12.27
C THR A 536 -0.95 -4.59 12.97
N ALA A 537 -1.65 -3.52 12.59
CA ALA A 537 -1.61 -2.26 13.31
C ALA A 537 -2.12 -2.38 14.76
N GLU A 538 -3.14 -3.21 15.02
CA GLU A 538 -3.65 -3.47 16.37
C GLU A 538 -2.73 -4.34 17.23
N LEU A 539 -1.91 -5.21 16.61
CA LEU A 539 -0.96 -6.10 17.31
C LEU A 539 0.27 -5.36 17.85
N TYR A 540 0.72 -4.30 17.16
CA TYR A 540 1.91 -3.56 17.56
C TYR A 540 1.57 -2.34 18.44
N PRO A 541 2.39 -2.07 19.47
CA PRO A 541 2.21 -0.93 20.34
C PRO A 541 2.55 0.37 19.63
N THR A 542 1.92 1.46 20.06
CA THR A 542 2.00 2.77 19.40
C THR A 542 3.43 3.21 19.09
N VAL A 543 4.38 2.97 20.00
CA VAL A 543 5.81 3.33 19.84
C VAL A 543 6.53 2.64 18.67
N VAL A 544 6.16 1.41 18.30
CA VAL A 544 6.81 0.64 17.21
C VAL A 544 5.83 0.20 16.12
N ARG A 545 4.56 0.62 16.19
CA ARG A 545 3.49 0.22 15.27
C ARG A 545 3.83 0.49 13.81
N ASN A 546 4.23 1.71 13.50
CA ASN A 546 4.55 2.10 12.13
C ASN A 546 5.74 1.30 11.58
N MET A 547 6.72 0.98 12.43
CA MET A 547 7.87 0.14 12.05
C MET A 547 7.47 -1.32 11.82
N GLY A 548 6.64 -1.92 12.69
CA GLY A 548 6.19 -3.31 12.57
C GLY A 548 5.30 -3.53 11.34
N VAL A 549 4.33 -2.65 11.12
CA VAL A 549 3.48 -2.66 9.91
C VAL A 549 4.32 -2.38 8.67
N GLY A 550 5.26 -1.43 8.73
CA GLY A 550 6.18 -1.12 7.65
C GLY A 550 7.05 -2.31 7.24
N ALA A 551 7.68 -2.99 8.20
CA ALA A 551 8.51 -4.17 7.96
C ALA A 551 7.69 -5.32 7.35
N SER A 552 6.50 -5.57 7.87
CA SER A 552 5.60 -6.61 7.34
C SER A 552 5.11 -6.27 5.93
N SER A 553 4.78 -5.00 5.67
CA SER A 553 4.43 -4.50 4.35
C SER A 553 5.59 -4.62 3.35
N MET A 554 6.85 -4.41 3.75
CA MET A 554 8.01 -4.65 2.88
C MET A 554 8.14 -6.13 2.49
N ALA A 555 7.89 -7.05 3.43
CA ALA A 555 7.85 -8.48 3.12
C ALA A 555 6.75 -8.85 2.11
N SER A 556 5.60 -8.17 2.17
CA SER A 556 4.54 -8.32 1.15
C SER A 556 5.02 -7.96 -0.26
N ARG A 557 5.91 -6.97 -0.39
CA ARG A 557 6.47 -6.59 -1.70
C ARG A 557 7.40 -7.67 -2.26
N LEU A 558 8.17 -8.35 -1.41
CA LEU A 558 8.91 -9.55 -1.82
C LEU A 558 7.95 -10.64 -2.34
N GLY A 559 6.81 -10.84 -1.68
CA GLY A 559 5.76 -11.72 -2.18
C GLY A 559 5.24 -11.33 -3.57
N SER A 560 5.02 -10.04 -3.82
CA SER A 560 4.58 -9.57 -5.14
C SER A 560 5.63 -9.79 -6.24
N ILE A 561 6.92 -9.65 -5.92
CA ILE A 561 8.04 -9.92 -6.85
C ILE A 561 8.11 -11.41 -7.23
N LEU A 562 7.80 -12.31 -6.28
CA LEU A 562 7.79 -13.76 -6.51
C LEU A 562 6.51 -14.25 -7.20
N SER A 563 5.40 -13.48 -7.13
CA SER A 563 4.10 -13.90 -7.65
C SER A 563 4.07 -14.33 -9.13
N PRO A 564 4.78 -13.68 -10.08
CA PRO A 564 4.76 -14.12 -11.48
C PRO A 564 5.40 -15.49 -11.68
N TYR A 565 6.35 -15.88 -10.81
CA TYR A 565 6.97 -17.20 -10.86
C TYR A 565 6.04 -18.32 -10.37
N PHE A 566 5.14 -18.02 -9.42
CA PHE A 566 4.09 -18.98 -9.05
C PHE A 566 3.16 -19.26 -10.22
N VAL A 567 2.80 -18.23 -11.00
CA VAL A 567 1.99 -18.38 -12.23
C VAL A 567 2.77 -19.14 -13.31
N TYR A 568 4.06 -18.85 -13.46
CA TYR A 568 4.94 -19.52 -14.42
C TYR A 568 5.04 -21.03 -14.21
N LEU A 569 4.90 -21.53 -12.98
CA LEU A 569 4.82 -22.98 -12.71
C LEU A 569 3.67 -23.69 -13.45
N GLY A 570 2.65 -22.93 -13.86
CA GLY A 570 1.54 -23.38 -14.71
C GLY A 570 1.98 -23.88 -16.09
N ALA A 571 3.17 -23.48 -16.56
CA ALA A 571 3.74 -23.95 -17.83
C ALA A 571 4.13 -25.45 -17.79
N TYR A 572 4.52 -25.93 -16.61
CA TYR A 572 4.88 -27.34 -16.36
C TYR A 572 3.63 -28.17 -16.07
N ASP A 573 2.84 -27.74 -15.08
CA ASP A 573 1.58 -28.38 -14.73
C ASP A 573 0.53 -27.32 -14.40
N ARG A 574 -0.66 -27.46 -15.01
CA ARG A 574 -1.74 -26.49 -14.91
C ARG A 574 -2.24 -26.25 -13.49
N PHE A 575 -2.20 -27.26 -12.62
CA PHE A 575 -2.76 -27.17 -11.26
C PHE A 575 -1.72 -26.78 -10.20
N LEU A 576 -0.43 -26.91 -10.52
CA LEU A 576 0.68 -26.65 -9.60
C LEU A 576 0.66 -25.24 -8.96
N PRO A 577 0.37 -24.14 -9.70
CA PRO A 577 0.24 -22.80 -9.10
C PRO A 577 -0.81 -22.76 -7.99
N TYR A 578 -1.99 -23.37 -8.21
CA TYR A 578 -3.08 -23.37 -7.26
C TYR A 578 -2.79 -24.23 -6.03
N ILE A 579 -2.10 -25.37 -6.20
CA ILE A 579 -1.69 -26.23 -5.10
C ILE A 579 -0.72 -25.50 -4.17
N LEU A 580 0.29 -24.84 -4.73
CA LEU A 580 1.29 -24.12 -3.96
C LEU A 580 0.69 -22.88 -3.29
N MET A 581 -0.05 -22.05 -4.02
CA MET A 581 -0.72 -20.88 -3.43
C MET A 581 -1.76 -21.30 -2.38
N GLY A 582 -2.55 -22.34 -2.66
CA GLY A 582 -3.57 -22.86 -1.74
C GLY A 582 -2.98 -23.41 -0.46
N SER A 583 -1.96 -24.27 -0.54
CA SER A 583 -1.29 -24.85 0.63
C SER A 583 -0.60 -23.80 1.51
N LEU A 584 0.10 -22.83 0.90
CA LEU A 584 0.68 -21.70 1.63
C LEU A 584 -0.40 -20.85 2.32
N THR A 585 -1.52 -20.58 1.64
CA THR A 585 -2.61 -19.78 2.20
C THR A 585 -3.28 -20.50 3.38
N VAL A 586 -3.49 -21.82 3.30
CA VAL A 586 -3.99 -22.63 4.43
C VAL A 586 -3.00 -22.61 5.60
N LEU A 587 -1.69 -22.75 5.32
CA LEU A 587 -0.65 -22.66 6.34
C LEU A 587 -0.67 -21.29 7.04
N SER A 588 -0.83 -20.20 6.29
CA SER A 588 -1.03 -18.85 6.87
C SER A 588 -2.30 -18.74 7.69
N GLY A 589 -3.40 -19.39 7.29
CA GLY A 589 -4.63 -19.47 8.08
C GLY A 589 -4.40 -20.13 9.43
N ILE A 590 -3.66 -21.26 9.45
CA ILE A 590 -3.25 -21.96 10.67
C ILE A 590 -2.34 -21.06 11.52
N LEU A 591 -1.36 -20.39 10.91
CA LEU A 591 -0.45 -19.48 11.61
C LEU A 591 -1.21 -18.32 12.27
N THR A 592 -2.23 -17.79 11.59
CA THR A 592 -3.08 -16.71 12.10
C THR A 592 -3.85 -17.13 13.35
N LEU A 593 -4.19 -18.41 13.51
CA LEU A 593 -4.80 -18.93 14.73
C LEU A 593 -3.85 -18.95 15.94
N PHE A 594 -2.54 -18.76 15.77
CA PHE A 594 -1.62 -18.61 16.90
C PHE A 594 -1.48 -17.15 17.34
N LEU A 595 -1.82 -16.19 16.48
CA LEU A 595 -1.79 -14.77 16.81
C LEU A 595 -2.83 -14.41 17.89
N PRO A 596 -2.54 -13.38 18.72
CA PRO A 596 -3.46 -12.95 19.77
C PRO A 596 -4.69 -12.21 19.21
N GLU A 597 -5.78 -12.23 19.95
CA GLU A 597 -7.02 -11.53 19.56
C GLU A 597 -6.94 -10.05 19.96
N SER A 598 -7.26 -9.15 19.03
CA SER A 598 -7.27 -7.70 19.25
C SER A 598 -8.67 -7.11 19.40
N TYR A 599 -9.73 -7.90 19.13
CA TYR A 599 -11.11 -7.40 19.21
C TYR A 599 -11.50 -6.92 20.61
N GLY A 600 -11.93 -5.66 20.69
CA GLY A 600 -12.42 -5.03 21.92
C GLY A 600 -11.34 -4.72 22.96
N MET A 601 -10.06 -4.96 22.65
CA MET A 601 -8.94 -4.67 23.55
C MET A 601 -8.41 -3.25 23.33
N PRO A 602 -7.93 -2.57 24.39
CA PRO A 602 -7.24 -1.29 24.23
C PRO A 602 -5.94 -1.50 23.42
N LEU A 603 -5.58 -0.51 22.62
CA LEU A 603 -4.34 -0.54 21.86
C LEU A 603 -3.15 -0.50 22.82
N PRO A 604 -2.13 -1.37 22.67
CA PRO A 604 -0.99 -1.35 23.56
C PRO A 604 -0.16 -0.08 23.32
N ASP A 605 0.27 0.58 24.39
CA ASP A 605 1.11 1.78 24.28
C ASP A 605 2.59 1.45 24.42
N THR A 606 2.92 0.48 25.29
CA THR A 606 4.30 0.03 25.54
C THR A 606 4.52 -1.42 25.11
N ILE A 607 5.79 -1.80 24.91
CA ILE A 607 6.17 -3.17 24.52
C ILE A 607 5.74 -4.20 25.58
N GLU A 608 5.70 -3.81 26.84
CA GLU A 608 5.31 -4.67 27.96
C GLU A 608 3.81 -4.99 27.99
N GLN A 609 2.97 -4.11 27.41
CA GLN A 609 1.53 -4.28 27.31
C GLN A 609 1.09 -5.10 26.07
N MET A 610 2.04 -5.63 25.30
CA MET A 610 1.71 -6.44 24.12
C MET A 610 0.96 -7.71 24.48
N LEU A 611 -0.05 -8.04 23.67
CA LEU A 611 -0.77 -9.30 23.76
C LEU A 611 0.20 -10.48 23.53
N LEU A 612 0.10 -11.51 24.37
CA LEU A 612 0.96 -12.69 24.29
C LEU A 612 0.46 -13.68 23.22
N VAL A 613 1.40 -14.23 22.44
CA VAL A 613 1.11 -15.30 21.47
C VAL A 613 0.62 -16.55 22.21
N LYS A 614 -0.48 -17.15 21.73
CA LYS A 614 -0.99 -18.41 22.32
C LYS A 614 -0.07 -19.57 21.96
N GLY A 615 0.38 -20.34 22.95
CA GLY A 615 1.12 -21.60 22.76
C GLY A 615 2.62 -21.55 23.09
N LEU A 616 3.19 -20.37 23.37
CA LEU A 616 4.51 -20.25 23.99
C LEU A 616 4.30 -20.00 25.49
N GLU A 617 4.37 -21.06 26.30
CA GLU A 617 4.40 -20.91 27.76
C GLU A 617 5.52 -19.95 28.16
N TYR A 618 5.13 -18.82 28.74
CA TYR A 618 6.03 -17.92 29.40
C TYR A 618 6.54 -18.61 30.67
N ARG A 619 7.78 -19.15 30.64
CA ARG A 619 8.53 -19.35 31.88
C ARG A 619 9.06 -17.97 32.29
N PRO A 620 8.60 -17.37 33.40
CA PRO A 620 9.27 -16.20 33.94
C PRO A 620 10.72 -16.59 34.22
N ALA A 621 11.67 -15.82 33.69
CA ALA A 621 13.03 -15.90 34.18
C ALA A 621 12.96 -15.54 35.67
N SER A 622 13.31 -16.52 36.53
CA SER A 622 13.45 -16.37 37.97
C SER A 622 13.95 -14.98 38.33
N THR A 623 13.06 -14.15 38.86
CA THR A 623 13.38 -12.93 39.56
C THR A 623 14.19 -13.35 40.77
N ARG A 624 15.50 -13.13 40.70
CA ARG A 624 16.38 -13.22 41.86
C ARG A 624 15.93 -12.13 42.83
N ASN A 625 15.21 -12.55 43.88
CA ASN A 625 14.74 -11.78 45.04
C ASN A 625 15.41 -10.41 45.22
N SER A 626 14.66 -9.34 44.96
CA SER A 626 14.62 -8.22 45.92
C SER A 626 13.34 -8.44 46.73
N LYS A 627 13.53 -8.63 48.03
CA LYS A 627 12.45 -8.68 49.01
C LYS A 627 11.86 -7.28 49.13
N ASP A 628 10.55 -7.26 49.32
CA ASP A 628 9.76 -6.35 50.17
C ASP A 628 8.49 -5.86 49.48
N GLU A 629 7.40 -6.06 50.22
CA GLU A 629 6.01 -5.57 50.07
C GLU A 629 4.95 -6.64 49.71
N GLU A 630 4.49 -7.31 50.77
CA GLU A 630 3.14 -7.84 50.91
C GLU A 630 2.11 -6.68 50.84
N GLU A 631 1.10 -6.78 49.97
CA GLU A 631 -0.31 -6.88 50.41
C GLU A 631 -1.31 -6.98 49.24
N ASN A 632 -2.28 -7.88 49.45
CA ASN A 632 -3.66 -7.95 48.94
C ASN A 632 -3.98 -8.59 47.57
N PRO A 633 -4.54 -9.82 47.56
CA PRO A 633 -5.14 -10.44 46.39
C PRO A 633 -6.67 -10.51 46.52
N GLU A 634 -7.42 -9.54 45.99
CA GLU A 634 -8.82 -9.76 45.64
C GLU A 634 -9.19 -9.00 44.36
N ILE A 635 -10.12 -9.60 43.61
CA ILE A 635 -10.85 -9.04 42.44
C ILE A 635 -10.16 -9.25 41.07
N PHE A 636 -10.36 -10.45 40.49
CA PHE A 636 -11.09 -10.66 39.21
C PHE A 636 -11.07 -12.16 38.85
N LYS A 637 -11.98 -12.91 39.49
CA LYS A 637 -12.56 -14.13 38.89
C LYS A 637 -13.89 -13.75 38.26
N SER A 638 -14.27 -14.48 37.21
CA SER A 638 -15.51 -14.40 36.44
C SER A 638 -15.39 -13.46 35.22
N THR A 639 -15.50 -13.92 33.98
CA THR A 639 -16.49 -14.87 33.45
C THR A 639 -15.90 -15.60 32.24
N ALA A 640 -16.00 -16.93 32.26
CA ALA A 640 -16.03 -17.74 31.06
C ALA A 640 -17.47 -17.77 30.56
N PHE A 641 -17.70 -17.35 29.31
CA PHE A 641 -18.64 -17.93 28.34
C PHE A 641 -18.38 -17.30 26.96
#